data_AF-A0A933C8M8-F1
#
_entry.id   AF-A0A933C8M8-F1
#
_cell.length_a   1.000
_cell.length_b   1.000
_cell.length_c   1.000
_cell.angle_alpha   90.00
_cell.angle_beta   90.00
_cell.angle_gamma   90.00
#
_symmetry.space_group_name_H-M   'P 1'
#
loop_
_entity.id
_entity.type
_entity.pdbx_description
1 polymer ?
#
loop_
_entity_poly.entity_id
_entity_poly.type
_entity_poly.pdbx_seq_one_letter_code
_entity_poly.pdbx_strand_id
1 'polypeptide(L)'
;VCTVFMKSRIVQAQAEGYSPEDIAAGLAYSIARNYLNKVKGPKAVGRSVVFQGGVSNNKAVVAAFEALTGRPVEVPEHAEVMGAIGMALIAKARYETKLSAAAKEAGGIDLAEAARLVSSKFRGLSGRFVPQEVKEGPKCGACANRCQLMVLRTAEGEKLVYGGGCDLHDRSVPKDKKKLSENLPDLLDARNQLLTKDWVGESGRGAPAGGGFKAWALSTAWCAVSGGFAASCGGVAIRPGPVIGFPAGLSFWENFPFWNAFFTSAGLEVTVSARSGKEILDLAKRYINIDPCLPMKVVYGMVADLLANEGVTDIFLPSIVELKPLDEGSRRAAPCPQVQGVPYSVKGVFRAEEHGKRFLTPELRLRGPREEVLAQFEAFGAELGLAPAVVRQAYASAERASEGFRAAQREEGRKALEAMKAKGKKGIVLLGRPYNALDSGINLGIDREGRRRGWQALPIDFLPLESAPRHPSDLRNDTWYFQGKLLQAAEVVAGDPDLFPVYLTNFRCGPDAFIIKQVEERMRRAGKPFLVLEIDEHSSVAGYRTRLDAFITSIELAQEAAARAHEKAETETALSAAEGAAAPGADPAPLRFVTLAELKRKKVFIPRMSDHSLLIAGALRAEGLDATAFRPPTEDALERGRRHANGKECLPYPLIVGEALRDLEAEAKVGMKPEDGVVMFSSSSGSCRFSQYAQALERSLHAAGFEGATVASLAGRSKEPQLHNHFTPSLKLAANIWKAYLAGDYMHQLLLENRPYEIHTEESAKAKAGLLAGGRAVLGDFADRLDLSDKDLARKVKLSDLIYEKALREASAAMGDEEKLVAVLERFVRDLTAVPQDRSQPKPLIGVTGEIYVRWNDFANGDLLRQIEAQGGEAFLSPMAEYIYNGVEHKSPLAKLGLKELFALKGLKELLAYLVSRGFLRWHDGRLFRSFGKHLRRPEFGRGKDVREVIRLGQKHTGGFSAGEGPLTLGAIEEFALAGADGAIMIGPMGCLPNTVYEGCIPRLKEGLPAAKAEFPVLTIYMSEARNLKNVRTRTEALLFQSRQYMGARRADAARSQVPAR
;
A
#
# COMPACT_ATOMS: atom_id res chain seq x y z
N VAL A 1 -16.44 2.78 -8.63
CA VAL A 1 -15.89 3.68 -7.57
C VAL A 1 -16.36 3.22 -6.19
N CYS A 2 -15.48 3.14 -5.19
CA CYS A 2 -15.87 2.86 -3.79
C CYS A 2 -16.67 4.04 -3.21
N THR A 3 -17.69 3.78 -2.39
CA THR A 3 -18.55 4.82 -1.77
C THR A 3 -17.75 5.90 -1.02
N VAL A 4 -16.61 5.53 -0.43
CA VAL A 4 -15.69 6.45 0.27
C VAL A 4 -15.14 7.56 -0.64
N PHE A 5 -14.97 7.30 -1.94
CA PHE A 5 -14.47 8.27 -2.93
C PHE A 5 -15.58 8.88 -3.78
N MET A 6 -16.86 8.60 -3.50
CA MET A 6 -17.93 9.20 -4.29
C MET A 6 -17.92 10.70 -4.18
N LYS A 7 -17.66 11.26 -2.99
CA LYS A 7 -17.61 12.72 -2.83
C LYS A 7 -16.52 13.36 -3.67
N SER A 8 -15.29 12.84 -3.63
CA SER A 8 -14.19 13.36 -4.44
C SER A 8 -14.43 13.16 -5.94
N ARG A 9 -15.07 12.05 -6.33
CA ARG A 9 -15.47 11.80 -7.73
C ARG A 9 -16.60 12.67 -8.23
N ILE A 10 -17.57 13.00 -7.38
CA ILE A 10 -18.66 13.92 -7.70
C ILE A 10 -18.07 15.31 -7.91
N VAL A 11 -17.28 15.80 -6.95
CA VAL A 11 -16.59 17.11 -7.06
C VAL A 11 -15.71 17.16 -8.30
N GLN A 12 -15.00 16.05 -8.59
CA GLN A 12 -14.24 15.92 -9.81
C GLN A 12 -15.18 16.02 -11.02
N ALA A 13 -16.16 15.14 -11.18
CA ALA A 13 -17.02 15.10 -12.36
C ALA A 13 -17.77 16.42 -12.61
N GLN A 14 -18.13 17.16 -11.54
CA GLN A 14 -18.67 18.52 -11.63
C GLN A 14 -17.62 19.50 -12.20
N ALA A 15 -16.40 19.50 -11.67
CA ALA A 15 -15.30 20.28 -12.21
C ALA A 15 -14.94 19.87 -13.66
N GLU A 16 -15.25 18.63 -14.02
CA GLU A 16 -15.11 18.10 -15.36
C GLU A 16 -16.23 18.56 -16.32
N GLY A 17 -17.23 19.30 -15.85
CA GLY A 17 -18.35 19.81 -16.65
C GLY A 17 -19.40 18.76 -16.98
N TYR A 18 -19.38 17.59 -16.33
CA TYR A 18 -20.49 16.65 -16.42
C TYR A 18 -21.72 17.24 -15.75
N SER A 19 -22.88 17.05 -16.38
CA SER A 19 -24.13 17.50 -15.81
C SER A 19 -24.43 16.71 -14.52
N PRO A 20 -25.17 17.30 -13.57
CA PRO A 20 -25.64 16.57 -12.40
C PRO A 20 -26.32 15.23 -12.75
N GLU A 21 -27.03 15.17 -13.89
CA GLU A 21 -27.70 13.98 -14.41
C GLU A 21 -26.69 12.89 -14.81
N ASP A 22 -25.64 13.24 -15.57
CA ASP A 22 -24.57 12.31 -15.97
C ASP A 22 -23.83 11.76 -14.76
N ILE A 23 -23.58 12.62 -13.77
CA ILE A 23 -22.92 12.22 -12.52
C ILE A 23 -23.81 11.26 -11.74
N ALA A 24 -25.10 11.57 -11.61
CA ALA A 24 -26.07 10.70 -10.94
C ALA A 24 -26.17 9.33 -11.63
N ALA A 25 -26.24 9.31 -12.97
CA ALA A 25 -26.23 8.07 -13.75
C ALA A 25 -24.92 7.29 -13.57
N GLY A 26 -23.77 7.95 -13.66
CA GLY A 26 -22.46 7.34 -13.45
C GLY A 26 -22.30 6.72 -12.06
N LEU A 27 -22.83 7.36 -11.02
CA LEU A 27 -22.87 6.81 -9.66
C LEU A 27 -23.72 5.53 -9.59
N ALA A 28 -24.90 5.55 -10.20
CA ALA A 28 -25.79 4.39 -10.26
C ALA A 28 -25.13 3.20 -10.98
N TYR A 29 -24.55 3.41 -12.16
CA TYR A 29 -23.77 2.39 -12.88
C TYR A 29 -22.56 1.90 -12.10
N SER A 30 -21.87 2.80 -11.39
CA SER A 30 -20.74 2.42 -10.54
C SER A 30 -21.15 1.48 -9.41
N ILE A 31 -22.29 1.74 -8.75
CA ILE A 31 -22.83 0.86 -7.70
C ILE A 31 -23.18 -0.50 -8.28
N ALA A 32 -23.93 -0.54 -9.39
CA ALA A 32 -24.36 -1.78 -10.02
C ALA A 32 -23.18 -2.62 -10.56
N ARG A 33 -22.23 -2.01 -11.29
CA ARG A 33 -21.02 -2.69 -11.78
C ARG A 33 -20.15 -3.24 -10.65
N ASN A 34 -19.96 -2.46 -9.58
CA ASN A 34 -19.22 -2.95 -8.42
C ASN A 34 -19.87 -4.19 -7.81
N TYR A 35 -21.20 -4.20 -7.65
CA TYR A 35 -21.92 -5.35 -7.11
C TYR A 35 -21.78 -6.57 -8.03
N LEU A 36 -22.03 -6.40 -9.33
CA LEU A 36 -21.96 -7.47 -10.32
C LEU A 36 -20.54 -8.08 -10.40
N ASN A 37 -19.51 -7.24 -10.40
CA ASN A 37 -18.12 -7.69 -10.55
C ASN A 37 -17.53 -8.23 -9.25
N LYS A 38 -17.80 -7.60 -8.09
CA LYS A 38 -17.13 -7.94 -6.83
C LYS A 38 -17.95 -8.82 -5.88
N VAL A 39 -19.27 -8.63 -5.82
CA VAL A 39 -20.13 -9.35 -4.85
C VAL A 39 -20.73 -10.59 -5.50
N LYS A 40 -21.37 -10.41 -6.65
CA LYS A 40 -21.95 -11.51 -7.41
C LYS A 40 -20.88 -12.31 -8.15
N GLY A 41 -19.86 -11.63 -8.70
CA GLY A 41 -18.71 -12.25 -9.35
C GLY A 41 -19.10 -13.16 -10.52
N PRO A 42 -18.55 -14.39 -10.62
CA PRO A 42 -18.77 -15.27 -11.77
C PRO A 42 -20.14 -15.99 -11.78
N LYS A 43 -20.98 -15.86 -10.74
CA LYS A 43 -22.27 -16.59 -10.64
C LYS A 43 -23.22 -16.28 -11.81
N ALA A 44 -24.24 -17.08 -12.11
CA ALA A 44 -25.24 -16.68 -13.11
C ALA A 44 -26.22 -15.65 -12.54
N VAL A 45 -26.74 -14.73 -13.37
CA VAL A 45 -27.90 -13.89 -13.00
C VAL A 45 -29.16 -14.68 -13.33
N GLY A 46 -30.05 -14.85 -12.34
CA GLY A 46 -31.31 -15.58 -12.51
C GLY A 46 -32.29 -14.91 -13.47
N ARG A 47 -33.39 -15.61 -13.78
CA ARG A 47 -34.47 -15.07 -14.65
C ARG A 47 -35.24 -13.92 -14.00
N SER A 48 -35.46 -14.00 -12.70
CA SER A 48 -36.16 -12.97 -11.91
C SER A 48 -35.17 -12.34 -10.94
N VAL A 49 -35.10 -11.01 -10.93
CA VAL A 49 -34.21 -10.24 -10.05
C VAL A 49 -35.06 -9.40 -9.12
N VAL A 50 -34.96 -9.66 -7.81
CA VAL A 50 -35.63 -8.86 -6.77
C VAL A 50 -34.59 -7.97 -6.09
N PHE A 51 -34.84 -6.67 -6.01
CA PHE A 51 -33.93 -5.71 -5.38
C PHE A 51 -34.54 -5.19 -4.08
N GLN A 52 -33.87 -5.50 -2.96
CA GLN A 52 -34.32 -5.21 -1.61
C GLN A 52 -33.34 -4.29 -0.86
N GLY A 53 -33.81 -3.59 0.17
CA GLY A 53 -33.04 -2.67 1.02
C GLY A 53 -33.12 -1.21 0.56
N GLY A 54 -32.71 -0.27 1.41
CA GLY A 54 -32.95 1.16 1.19
C GLY A 54 -32.34 1.75 -0.08
N VAL A 55 -31.32 1.12 -0.67
CA VAL A 55 -30.74 1.56 -1.96
C VAL A 55 -31.69 1.34 -3.13
N SER A 56 -32.61 0.36 -3.05
CA SER A 56 -33.58 0.06 -4.11
C SER A 56 -34.59 1.19 -4.35
N ASN A 57 -34.77 2.10 -3.37
CA ASN A 57 -35.58 3.31 -3.54
C ASN A 57 -34.95 4.31 -4.53
N ASN A 58 -33.66 4.14 -4.85
CA ASN A 58 -33.01 4.90 -5.91
C ASN A 58 -33.27 4.26 -7.28
N LYS A 59 -34.29 4.77 -7.99
CA LYS A 59 -34.70 4.30 -9.32
C LYS A 59 -33.57 4.30 -10.36
N ALA A 60 -32.58 5.19 -10.24
CA ALA A 60 -31.43 5.20 -11.15
C ALA A 60 -30.53 3.96 -10.97
N VAL A 61 -30.36 3.49 -9.72
CA VAL A 61 -29.59 2.27 -9.43
C VAL A 61 -30.32 1.04 -9.96
N VAL A 62 -31.65 1.00 -9.84
CA VAL A 62 -32.50 -0.06 -10.41
C VAL A 62 -32.32 -0.13 -11.92
N ALA A 63 -32.50 1.00 -12.62
CA ALA A 63 -32.31 1.09 -14.06
C ALA A 63 -30.89 0.69 -14.51
N ALA A 64 -29.86 1.04 -13.72
CA ALA A 64 -28.49 0.64 -14.01
C ALA A 64 -28.30 -0.89 -13.90
N PHE A 65 -28.94 -1.55 -12.94
CA PHE A 65 -28.94 -3.02 -12.86
C PHE A 65 -29.66 -3.64 -14.05
N GLU A 66 -30.82 -3.11 -14.44
CA GLU A 66 -31.56 -3.58 -15.61
C GLU A 66 -30.72 -3.47 -16.90
N ALA A 67 -30.09 -2.30 -17.11
CA ALA A 67 -29.25 -2.06 -18.27
C ALA A 67 -28.01 -2.96 -18.33
N LEU A 68 -27.37 -3.24 -17.19
CA LEU A 68 -26.16 -4.07 -17.14
C LEU A 68 -26.45 -5.58 -17.20
N THR A 69 -27.60 -6.01 -16.66
CA THR A 69 -27.97 -7.43 -16.62
C THR A 69 -28.83 -7.87 -17.80
N GLY A 70 -29.49 -6.92 -18.49
CA GLY A 70 -30.49 -7.19 -19.51
C GLY A 70 -31.74 -7.89 -18.95
N ARG A 71 -32.01 -7.76 -17.65
CA ARG A 71 -33.13 -8.40 -16.95
C ARG A 71 -33.99 -7.35 -16.25
N PRO A 72 -35.32 -7.52 -16.20
CA PRO A 72 -36.18 -6.65 -15.39
C PRO A 72 -35.86 -6.84 -13.89
N VAL A 73 -35.87 -5.74 -13.14
CA VAL A 73 -35.60 -5.74 -11.70
C VAL A 73 -36.86 -5.33 -10.94
N GLU A 74 -37.36 -6.24 -10.11
CA GLU A 74 -38.55 -6.03 -9.30
C GLU A 74 -38.17 -5.41 -7.94
N VAL A 75 -38.75 -4.25 -7.63
CA VAL A 75 -38.57 -3.54 -6.35
C VAL A 75 -39.89 -3.59 -5.58
N PRO A 76 -39.97 -4.34 -4.46
CA PRO A 76 -41.18 -4.41 -3.65
C PRO A 76 -41.55 -3.06 -3.01
N GLU A 77 -42.84 -2.81 -2.79
CA GLU A 77 -43.39 -1.52 -2.31
C GLU A 77 -42.74 -0.98 -1.02
N HIS A 78 -42.28 -1.87 -0.14
CA HIS A 78 -41.63 -1.53 1.14
C HIS A 78 -40.23 -2.14 1.25
N ALA A 79 -39.46 -2.05 0.16
CA ALA A 79 -38.16 -2.70 0.05
C ALA A 79 -37.14 -2.30 1.15
N GLU A 80 -37.21 -1.10 1.71
CA GLU A 80 -36.32 -0.62 2.78
C GLU A 80 -36.57 -1.27 4.14
N VAL A 81 -37.79 -1.75 4.40
CA VAL A 81 -38.20 -2.37 5.66
C VAL A 81 -38.70 -3.80 5.48
N MET A 82 -38.51 -4.39 4.30
CA MET A 82 -39.06 -5.72 4.00
C MET A 82 -38.60 -6.78 5.00
N GLY A 83 -37.37 -6.71 5.50
CA GLY A 83 -36.90 -7.58 6.59
C GLY A 83 -37.70 -7.41 7.88
N ALA A 84 -38.08 -6.18 8.23
CA ALA A 84 -38.92 -5.90 9.39
C ALA A 84 -40.37 -6.37 9.17
N ILE A 85 -40.91 -6.21 7.97
CA ILE A 85 -42.22 -6.75 7.58
C ILE A 85 -42.20 -8.28 7.69
N GLY A 86 -41.18 -8.93 7.15
CA GLY A 86 -40.99 -10.38 7.26
C GLY A 86 -40.96 -10.83 8.72
N MET A 87 -40.21 -10.14 9.58
CA MET A 87 -40.21 -10.42 11.02
C MET A 87 -41.55 -10.17 11.71
N ALA A 88 -42.28 -9.12 11.31
CA ALA A 88 -43.62 -8.84 11.82
C ALA A 88 -44.63 -9.92 11.41
N LEU A 89 -44.56 -10.40 10.17
CA LEU A 89 -45.37 -11.51 9.67
C LEU A 89 -45.03 -12.82 10.39
N ILE A 90 -43.75 -13.13 10.59
CA ILE A 90 -43.31 -14.29 11.38
C ILE A 90 -43.81 -14.18 12.84
N ALA A 91 -43.71 -12.99 13.44
CA ALA A 91 -44.20 -12.75 14.79
C ALA A 91 -45.72 -12.90 14.90
N LYS A 92 -46.47 -12.35 13.93
CA LYS A 92 -47.93 -12.49 13.80
C LYS A 92 -48.32 -13.95 13.63
N ALA A 93 -47.71 -14.67 12.70
CA ALA A 93 -48.01 -16.08 12.45
C ALA A 93 -47.73 -16.95 13.69
N ARG A 94 -46.62 -16.70 14.40
CA ARG A 94 -46.31 -17.38 15.67
C ARG A 94 -47.31 -17.03 16.76
N TYR A 95 -47.76 -15.78 16.83
CA TYR A 95 -48.78 -15.33 17.77
C TYR A 95 -50.13 -16.01 17.50
N GLU A 96 -50.59 -16.01 16.25
CA GLU A 96 -51.83 -16.67 15.81
C GLU A 96 -51.80 -18.18 16.03
N THR A 97 -50.66 -18.83 15.80
CA THR A 97 -50.46 -20.26 16.09
C THR A 97 -50.60 -20.54 17.59
N LYS A 98 -49.97 -19.72 18.44
CA LYS A 98 -50.10 -19.84 19.91
C LYS A 98 -51.53 -19.54 20.39
N LEU A 99 -52.19 -18.56 19.79
CA LEU A 99 -53.59 -18.23 20.06
C LEU A 99 -54.51 -19.41 19.75
N SER A 100 -54.28 -20.06 18.60
CA SER A 100 -55.07 -21.20 18.13
C SER A 100 -54.84 -22.46 18.98
N ALA A 101 -53.60 -22.67 19.44
CA ALA A 101 -53.27 -23.75 20.38
C ALA A 101 -53.91 -23.51 21.76
N ALA A 102 -53.82 -22.29 22.30
CA ALA A 102 -54.43 -21.92 23.57
C ALA A 102 -55.97 -22.00 23.54
N ALA A 103 -56.60 -21.60 22.42
CA ALA A 103 -58.04 -21.73 22.24
C ALA A 103 -58.52 -23.20 22.18
N LYS A 104 -57.69 -24.11 21.66
CA LYS A 104 -57.94 -25.57 21.65
C LYS A 104 -57.78 -26.20 23.04
N GLU A 105 -56.74 -25.85 23.79
CA GLU A 105 -56.51 -26.37 25.15
C GLU A 105 -57.55 -25.88 26.16
N ALA A 106 -58.09 -24.67 25.96
CA ALA A 106 -59.02 -24.05 26.90
C ALA A 106 -60.50 -24.45 26.70
N GLY A 107 -60.81 -25.39 25.80
CA GLY A 107 -62.18 -25.91 25.66
C GLY A 107 -63.19 -24.98 24.97
N GLY A 108 -62.73 -24.09 24.08
CA GLY A 108 -63.63 -23.25 23.26
C GLY A 108 -64.01 -21.90 23.88
N ILE A 109 -63.14 -21.30 24.70
CA ILE A 109 -63.33 -19.93 25.22
C ILE A 109 -63.24 -18.90 24.08
N ASP A 110 -63.93 -17.76 24.26
CA ASP A 110 -63.87 -16.56 23.41
C ASP A 110 -62.43 -16.15 23.06
N LEU A 111 -62.21 -15.79 21.78
CA LEU A 111 -60.95 -15.28 21.25
C LEU A 111 -60.40 -14.09 22.07
N ALA A 112 -61.27 -13.26 22.65
CA ALA A 112 -60.87 -12.13 23.49
C ALA A 112 -60.22 -12.57 24.81
N GLU A 113 -60.63 -13.72 25.36
CA GLU A 113 -60.12 -14.28 26.61
C GLU A 113 -58.86 -15.13 26.36
N ALA A 114 -58.81 -15.87 25.23
CA ALA A 114 -57.59 -16.53 24.74
C ALA A 114 -56.46 -15.54 24.44
N ALA A 115 -56.77 -14.34 23.92
CA ALA A 115 -55.81 -13.27 23.69
C ALA A 115 -55.18 -12.70 24.98
N ARG A 116 -55.87 -12.80 26.13
CA ARG A 116 -55.30 -12.41 27.44
C ARG A 116 -54.29 -13.43 27.96
N LEU A 117 -54.39 -14.69 27.54
CA LEU A 117 -53.49 -15.79 27.95
C LEU A 117 -52.19 -15.83 27.11
N VAL A 118 -52.20 -15.32 25.88
CA VAL A 118 -51.01 -15.30 25.00
C VAL A 118 -50.26 -13.97 25.14
N SER A 119 -49.35 -13.88 26.12
CA SER A 119 -48.48 -12.71 26.25
C SER A 119 -47.45 -12.60 25.11
N SER A 120 -47.35 -11.43 24.47
CA SER A 120 -46.31 -11.13 23.48
C SER A 120 -45.34 -10.07 24.02
N LYS A 121 -44.04 -10.34 23.96
CA LYS A 121 -42.99 -9.37 24.30
C LYS A 121 -42.74 -8.35 23.17
N PHE A 122 -43.34 -8.53 21.99
CA PHE A 122 -43.17 -7.64 20.85
C PHE A 122 -44.07 -6.41 20.99
N ARG A 123 -43.48 -5.28 21.38
CA ARG A 123 -44.17 -4.01 21.69
C ARG A 123 -45.00 -3.43 20.53
N GLY A 124 -44.71 -3.81 19.28
CA GLY A 124 -45.48 -3.36 18.11
C GLY A 124 -46.92 -3.88 18.09
N LEU A 125 -47.20 -5.00 18.76
CA LEU A 125 -48.56 -5.57 18.88
C LEU A 125 -49.33 -5.03 20.10
N SER A 126 -48.70 -4.23 20.97
CA SER A 126 -49.36 -3.64 22.14
C SER A 126 -49.95 -2.24 21.90
N GLY A 127 -49.68 -1.63 20.74
CA GLY A 127 -50.21 -0.31 20.37
C GLY A 127 -49.69 0.90 21.18
N ARG A 128 -48.70 0.70 22.07
CA ARG A 128 -48.28 1.70 23.09
C ARG A 128 -46.91 2.33 22.87
N PHE A 129 -46.28 2.11 21.72
CA PHE A 129 -44.91 2.58 21.49
C PHE A 129 -44.85 3.83 20.61
N VAL A 130 -45.01 5.01 21.23
CA VAL A 130 -44.79 6.33 20.59
C VAL A 130 -43.74 7.11 21.38
N PRO A 131 -42.56 7.41 20.81
CA PRO A 131 -41.56 8.23 21.48
C PRO A 131 -42.02 9.69 21.60
N GLN A 132 -41.93 10.26 22.80
CA GLN A 132 -42.34 11.65 23.07
C GLN A 132 -41.18 12.65 23.00
N GLU A 133 -39.96 12.20 23.35
CA GLU A 133 -38.79 13.08 23.37
C GLU A 133 -37.51 12.32 23.01
N VAL A 134 -36.67 12.95 22.20
CA VAL A 134 -35.33 12.48 21.81
C VAL A 134 -34.30 13.54 22.19
N LYS A 135 -33.34 13.20 23.05
CA LYS A 135 -32.26 14.10 23.47
C LYS A 135 -30.88 13.46 23.37
N GLU A 136 -29.86 14.27 23.13
CA GLU A 136 -28.46 13.85 23.28
C GLU A 136 -28.16 13.56 24.75
N GLY A 137 -27.59 12.38 25.01
CA GLY A 137 -27.13 11.93 26.31
C GLY A 137 -25.62 12.13 26.51
N PRO A 138 -25.08 11.68 27.66
CA PRO A 138 -23.64 11.69 27.89
C PRO A 138 -22.91 10.74 26.94
N LYS A 139 -21.65 11.06 26.61
CA LYS A 139 -20.77 10.14 25.89
C LYS A 139 -20.49 8.88 26.73
N CYS A 140 -20.51 7.72 26.09
CA CYS A 140 -20.23 6.43 26.72
C CYS A 140 -18.79 6.38 27.27
N GLY A 141 -18.61 5.89 28.51
CA GLY A 141 -17.28 5.73 29.13
C GLY A 141 -16.72 4.30 29.07
N ALA A 142 -17.39 3.37 28.39
CA ALA A 142 -17.08 1.95 28.49
C ALA A 142 -15.85 1.50 27.68
N CYS A 143 -15.41 2.27 26.70
CA CYS A 143 -14.19 2.01 25.93
C CYS A 143 -13.70 3.29 25.23
N ALA A 144 -12.56 3.20 24.54
CA ALA A 144 -11.93 4.31 23.83
C ALA A 144 -12.79 4.98 22.74
N ASN A 145 -13.86 4.32 22.26
CA ASN A 145 -14.74 4.87 21.21
C ASN A 145 -15.63 6.04 21.67
N ARG A 146 -15.84 6.22 22.99
CA ARG A 146 -16.60 7.32 23.59
C ARG A 146 -17.89 7.72 22.84
N CYS A 147 -18.71 6.73 22.46
CA CYS A 147 -19.89 6.94 21.59
C CYS A 147 -20.87 7.99 22.14
N GLN A 148 -21.42 8.82 21.26
CA GLN A 148 -22.50 9.75 21.59
C GLN A 148 -23.82 8.99 21.75
N LEU A 149 -24.39 8.98 22.95
CA LEU A 149 -25.64 8.28 23.23
C LEU A 149 -26.84 9.20 22.96
N MET A 150 -27.92 8.63 22.44
CA MET A 150 -29.22 9.26 22.28
C MET A 150 -30.21 8.63 23.25
N VAL A 151 -31.03 9.45 23.88
CA VAL A 151 -32.01 9.03 24.88
C VAL A 151 -33.41 9.33 24.37
N LEU A 152 -34.20 8.27 24.18
CA LEU A 152 -35.64 8.32 23.94
C LEU A 152 -36.39 8.22 25.27
N ARG A 153 -37.38 9.11 25.47
CA ARG A 153 -38.39 8.96 26.54
C ARG A 153 -39.75 8.66 25.92
N THR A 154 -40.41 7.63 26.43
CA THR A 154 -41.82 7.33 26.11
C THR A 154 -42.75 8.04 27.10
N ALA A 155 -44.04 8.10 26.77
CA ALA A 155 -45.09 8.62 27.65
C ALA A 155 -45.16 7.90 29.02
N GLU A 156 -44.67 6.65 29.06
CA GLU A 156 -44.65 5.80 30.25
C GLU A 156 -43.42 6.07 31.15
N GLY A 157 -42.60 7.06 30.81
CA GLY A 157 -41.36 7.40 31.53
C GLY A 157 -40.20 6.44 31.25
N GLU A 158 -40.36 5.48 30.34
CA GLU A 158 -39.28 4.55 29.98
C GLU A 158 -38.18 5.27 29.19
N LYS A 159 -36.95 5.13 29.69
CA LYS A 159 -35.73 5.65 29.07
C LYS A 159 -35.10 4.59 28.17
N LEU A 160 -35.24 4.74 26.85
CA LEU A 160 -34.53 3.94 25.86
C LEU A 160 -33.26 4.67 25.43
N VAL A 161 -32.16 3.93 25.27
CA VAL A 161 -30.87 4.49 24.91
C VAL A 161 -30.39 3.84 23.61
N TYR A 162 -30.04 4.65 22.62
CA TYR A 162 -29.53 4.23 21.32
C TYR A 162 -28.36 5.14 20.90
N GLY A 163 -27.77 4.95 19.73
CA GLY A 163 -26.58 5.72 19.29
C GLY A 163 -25.24 5.23 19.86
N GLY A 164 -25.26 4.31 20.82
CA GLY A 164 -24.09 3.53 21.18
C GLY A 164 -23.66 2.64 20.01
N GLY A 165 -22.36 2.59 19.71
CA GLY A 165 -21.81 1.71 18.68
C GLY A 165 -21.87 0.21 19.03
N CYS A 166 -22.28 -0.13 20.25
CA CYS A 166 -22.42 -1.50 20.77
C CYS A 166 -23.73 -1.67 21.56
N ASP A 167 -24.09 -2.92 21.85
CA ASP A 167 -25.36 -3.27 22.54
C ASP A 167 -25.34 -3.06 24.06
N LEU A 168 -24.25 -2.49 24.61
CA LEU A 168 -24.14 -2.25 26.05
C LEU A 168 -25.38 -1.53 26.60
N HIS A 169 -25.86 -0.54 25.83
CA HIS A 169 -27.02 0.27 26.18
C HIS A 169 -28.35 -0.26 25.60
N ASP A 170 -28.33 -1.29 24.74
CA ASP A 170 -29.53 -1.84 24.11
C ASP A 170 -30.28 -2.75 25.10
N ARG A 171 -31.43 -2.29 25.62
CA ARG A 171 -32.25 -3.04 26.58
C ARG A 171 -32.91 -4.30 26.02
N SER A 172 -32.96 -4.46 24.69
CA SER A 172 -33.54 -5.65 24.04
C SER A 172 -32.66 -6.89 24.16
N VAL A 173 -31.37 -6.73 24.42
CA VAL A 173 -30.44 -7.84 24.66
C VAL A 173 -30.61 -8.35 26.10
N PRO A 174 -30.93 -9.65 26.30
CA PRO A 174 -31.05 -10.25 27.63
C PRO A 174 -29.82 -9.99 28.50
N LYS A 175 -29.98 -9.76 29.81
CA LYS A 175 -28.86 -9.42 30.72
C LYS A 175 -27.77 -10.51 30.74
N ASP A 176 -28.17 -11.77 30.62
CA ASP A 176 -27.33 -12.95 30.45
C ASP A 176 -26.55 -12.94 29.12
N LYS A 177 -27.17 -12.48 28.02
CA LYS A 177 -26.45 -12.27 26.74
C LYS A 177 -25.58 -11.03 26.72
N LYS A 178 -25.92 -9.98 27.49
CA LYS A 178 -25.03 -8.84 27.75
C LYS A 178 -23.77 -9.24 28.53
N LYS A 179 -23.86 -10.32 29.32
CA LYS A 179 -22.74 -10.95 30.03
C LYS A 179 -21.96 -11.97 29.20
N LEU A 180 -22.34 -12.28 27.95
CA LEU A 180 -21.60 -13.26 27.13
C LEU A 180 -20.16 -12.82 26.82
N SER A 181 -19.85 -11.51 26.84
CA SER A 181 -18.46 -11.04 26.75
C SER A 181 -17.63 -11.28 28.02
N GLU A 182 -18.24 -11.62 29.15
CA GLU A 182 -17.57 -11.90 30.45
C GLU A 182 -17.29 -13.40 30.65
N ASN A 183 -17.97 -14.30 29.91
CA ASN A 183 -17.78 -15.76 30.04
C ASN A 183 -16.56 -16.31 29.29
N LEU A 184 -16.03 -15.55 28.32
CA LEU A 184 -14.81 -15.89 27.58
C LEU A 184 -13.72 -14.86 27.90
N PRO A 185 -12.48 -15.32 28.16
CA PRO A 185 -11.38 -14.43 28.51
C PRO A 185 -11.11 -13.40 27.40
N ASP A 186 -10.79 -12.18 27.81
CA ASP A 186 -10.30 -11.13 26.93
C ASP A 186 -8.81 -11.37 26.61
N LEU A 187 -8.57 -12.23 25.60
CA LEU A 187 -7.22 -12.61 25.22
C LEU A 187 -6.46 -11.45 24.56
N LEU A 188 -7.17 -10.46 24.02
CA LEU A 188 -6.53 -9.27 23.46
C LEU A 188 -5.98 -8.38 24.59
N ASP A 189 -6.78 -8.14 25.63
CA ASP A 189 -6.31 -7.43 26.82
C ASP A 189 -5.18 -8.20 27.53
N ALA A 190 -5.33 -9.51 27.70
CA ALA A 190 -4.27 -10.35 28.28
C ALA A 190 -2.94 -10.22 27.52
N ARG A 191 -3.00 -10.24 26.17
CA ARG A 191 -1.82 -10.00 25.32
C ARG A 191 -1.24 -8.60 25.52
N ASN A 192 -2.08 -7.58 25.70
CA ASN A 192 -1.65 -6.21 25.90
C ASN A 192 -1.03 -5.99 27.29
N GLN A 193 -1.50 -6.69 28.31
CA GLN A 193 -0.87 -6.71 29.63
C GLN A 193 0.54 -7.31 29.57
N LEU A 194 0.77 -8.37 28.76
CA LEU A 194 2.11 -8.91 28.52
C LEU A 194 3.06 -7.88 27.88
N LEU A 195 2.52 -6.99 27.05
CA LEU A 195 3.31 -5.95 26.37
C LEU A 195 3.87 -4.92 27.34
N THR A 196 3.12 -4.56 28.39
CA THR A 196 3.52 -3.57 29.40
C THR A 196 4.03 -4.20 30.69
N LYS A 197 4.12 -5.54 30.76
CA LYS A 197 4.71 -6.25 31.89
C LYS A 197 6.17 -5.80 32.08
N ASP A 198 6.59 -5.68 33.33
CA ASP A 198 8.01 -5.47 33.64
C ASP A 198 8.80 -6.77 33.40
N TRP A 199 9.60 -6.77 32.33
CA TRP A 199 10.45 -7.89 31.94
C TRP A 199 11.89 -7.77 32.47
N VAL A 200 12.24 -6.64 33.10
CA VAL A 200 13.59 -6.35 33.60
C VAL A 200 13.68 -6.66 35.10
N GLY A 201 12.62 -6.36 35.86
CA GLY A 201 12.59 -6.46 37.32
C GLY A 201 13.46 -5.40 38.01
N GLU A 202 13.53 -5.39 39.34
CA GLU A 202 14.29 -4.36 40.08
C GLU A 202 15.82 -4.50 39.96
N SER A 203 16.33 -5.74 39.95
CA SER A 203 17.77 -6.03 39.89
C SER A 203 18.40 -5.80 38.50
N GLY A 204 17.59 -5.70 37.45
CA GLY A 204 18.03 -5.47 36.07
C GLY A 204 18.05 -3.99 35.64
N ARG A 205 17.59 -3.08 36.50
CA ARG A 205 17.53 -1.64 36.21
C ARG A 205 18.90 -1.00 36.35
N GLY A 206 19.31 -0.21 35.35
CA GLY A 206 20.57 0.52 35.38
C GLY A 206 20.56 1.59 36.48
N ALA A 207 21.73 1.87 37.07
CA ALA A 207 21.90 3.07 37.86
C ALA A 207 21.63 4.32 36.98
N PRO A 208 21.01 5.39 37.51
CA PRO A 208 20.72 6.58 36.72
C PRO A 208 21.99 7.11 36.03
N ALA A 209 21.89 7.44 34.75
CA ALA A 209 22.98 8.06 33.99
C ALA A 209 23.26 9.47 34.56
N GLY A 210 24.14 9.55 35.56
CA GLY A 210 24.40 10.79 36.30
C GLY A 210 25.39 10.60 37.46
N GLY A 211 26.56 10.00 37.18
CA GLY A 211 27.59 9.69 38.17
C GLY A 211 28.73 10.71 38.30
N GLY A 212 28.57 11.96 37.81
CA GLY A 212 29.67 12.94 37.74
C GLY A 212 29.55 14.20 38.60
N PHE A 213 28.36 14.55 39.11
CA PHE A 213 28.14 15.89 39.70
C PHE A 213 27.78 15.90 41.19
N LYS A 214 27.63 14.71 41.82
CA LYS A 214 27.27 14.59 43.25
C LYS A 214 28.36 15.04 44.23
N ALA A 215 29.58 15.29 43.76
CA ALA A 215 30.68 15.77 44.61
C ALA A 215 30.59 17.28 44.94
N TRP A 216 29.72 18.06 44.28
CA TRP A 216 29.61 19.51 44.52
C TRP A 216 28.30 19.93 45.22
N ALA A 217 27.21 19.18 45.04
CA ALA A 217 25.87 19.55 45.55
C ALA A 217 25.53 19.01 46.96
N LEU A 218 26.54 18.72 47.78
CA LEU A 218 26.39 18.41 49.20
C LEU A 218 26.54 19.65 50.11
N SER A 219 26.64 20.85 49.54
CA SER A 219 26.98 22.07 50.29
C SER A 219 25.82 23.04 50.60
N THR A 220 24.57 22.80 50.18
CA THR A 220 23.46 23.67 50.59
C THR A 220 22.16 22.90 50.78
N ALA A 221 21.90 22.56 52.05
CA ALA A 221 20.61 22.15 52.56
C ALA A 221 19.64 23.36 52.66
N TRP A 222 18.35 23.01 52.82
CA TRP A 222 17.31 23.74 53.58
C TRP A 222 16.38 24.75 52.84
N CYS A 223 15.16 24.32 52.48
CA CYS A 223 13.87 24.91 52.94
C CYS A 223 12.60 24.35 52.24
N ALA A 224 11.60 23.98 53.06
CA ALA A 224 10.11 24.04 52.91
C ALA A 224 9.40 23.45 51.65
N VAL A 225 8.43 22.51 51.70
CA VAL A 225 7.04 22.51 52.28
C VAL A 225 6.17 23.62 51.61
N SER A 226 4.99 23.45 50.96
CA SER A 226 3.82 22.55 51.08
C SER A 226 2.77 22.77 49.95
N GLY A 227 2.04 21.69 49.53
CA GLY A 227 0.62 21.63 49.05
C GLY A 227 0.28 22.12 47.62
N GLY A 228 -0.62 21.53 46.80
CA GLY A 228 -1.50 20.35 46.85
C GLY A 228 -2.38 20.23 45.56
N PHE A 229 -2.93 19.03 45.31
CA PHE A 229 -3.96 18.59 44.33
C PHE A 229 -3.63 18.33 42.83
N ALA A 230 -3.56 17.04 42.45
CA ALA A 230 -4.53 16.36 41.54
C ALA A 230 -4.14 14.88 41.35
N ALA A 231 -5.03 13.96 41.74
CA ALA A 231 -4.80 12.52 41.71
C ALA A 231 -5.29 11.90 40.39
N SER A 232 -4.36 11.32 39.61
CA SER A 232 -4.64 10.20 38.70
C SER A 232 -3.33 9.50 38.34
N CYS A 233 -3.36 8.16 38.38
CA CYS A 233 -2.27 7.20 38.11
C CYS A 233 -1.26 7.03 39.26
N GLY A 234 -1.38 5.91 39.97
CA GLY A 234 -0.47 5.53 41.04
C GLY A 234 0.95 5.27 40.53
N GLY A 235 1.88 6.00 41.11
CA GLY A 235 3.07 5.41 41.73
C GLY A 235 4.24 5.03 40.83
N VAL A 236 4.75 5.97 40.04
CA VAL A 236 6.19 6.00 39.72
C VAL A 236 6.73 7.34 40.21
N ALA A 237 7.66 7.30 41.16
CA ALA A 237 8.34 8.48 41.65
C ALA A 237 9.13 9.12 40.49
N ILE A 238 8.85 10.40 40.20
CA ILE A 238 9.58 11.19 39.21
C ILE A 238 11.05 11.23 39.65
N ARG A 239 11.92 10.52 38.92
CA ARG A 239 13.38 10.53 39.15
C ARG A 239 14.02 11.55 38.21
N PRO A 240 15.06 12.28 38.64
CA PRO A 240 15.77 13.20 37.76
C PRO A 240 16.59 12.40 36.72
N GLY A 241 16.10 12.33 35.48
CA GLY A 241 16.73 11.69 34.32
C GLY A 241 15.93 11.93 33.03
N PRO A 242 16.51 11.70 31.83
CA PRO A 242 15.79 11.85 30.57
C PRO A 242 14.63 10.86 30.45
N VAL A 243 13.45 11.37 30.13
CA VAL A 243 12.24 10.59 29.85
C VAL A 243 12.07 10.46 28.34
N ILE A 244 12.13 9.24 27.84
CA ILE A 244 12.01 8.89 26.43
C ILE A 244 10.53 8.59 26.11
N GLY A 245 9.92 9.41 25.25
CA GLY A 245 8.58 9.22 24.73
C GLY A 245 8.56 8.22 23.56
N PHE A 246 7.73 7.18 23.65
CA PHE A 246 7.56 6.16 22.62
C PHE A 246 6.12 6.22 22.06
N PRO A 247 5.92 6.52 20.76
CA PRO A 247 4.59 6.50 20.16
C PRO A 247 3.98 5.09 20.18
N ALA A 248 2.80 4.92 20.78
CA ALA A 248 2.16 3.61 20.98
C ALA A 248 1.52 3.02 19.70
N GLY A 249 2.17 3.20 18.55
CA GLY A 249 1.72 2.78 17.22
C GLY A 249 2.75 1.93 16.47
N LEU A 250 2.33 1.32 15.37
CA LEU A 250 3.19 0.55 14.45
C LEU A 250 4.02 -0.54 15.16
N SER A 251 5.35 -0.43 15.15
CA SER A 251 6.27 -1.41 15.71
C SER A 251 6.20 -1.53 17.24
N PHE A 252 5.57 -0.58 17.94
CA PHE A 252 5.29 -0.65 19.37
C PHE A 252 4.71 -2.00 19.79
N TRP A 253 3.72 -2.47 19.04
CA TRP A 253 2.97 -3.68 19.38
C TRP A 253 3.81 -4.96 19.31
N GLU A 254 4.91 -4.98 18.57
CA GLU A 254 5.81 -6.14 18.47
C GLU A 254 7.06 -5.98 19.35
N ASN A 255 7.61 -4.76 19.44
CA ASN A 255 8.97 -4.53 19.93
C ASN A 255 9.04 -3.70 21.22
N PHE A 256 7.91 -3.23 21.78
CA PHE A 256 7.97 -2.39 22.98
C PHE A 256 8.67 -3.06 24.18
N PRO A 257 8.48 -4.36 24.51
CA PRO A 257 9.20 -5.00 25.61
C PRO A 257 10.72 -4.93 25.45
N PHE A 258 11.21 -5.08 24.22
CA PHE A 258 12.63 -4.92 23.88
C PHE A 258 13.10 -3.48 24.17
N TRP A 259 12.40 -2.49 23.63
CA TRP A 259 12.78 -1.08 23.76
C TRP A 259 12.68 -0.57 25.19
N ASN A 260 11.61 -0.91 25.89
CA ASN A 260 11.43 -0.57 27.29
C ASN A 260 12.57 -1.16 28.14
N ALA A 261 12.92 -2.42 27.92
CA ALA A 261 14.02 -3.07 28.63
C ALA A 261 15.38 -2.43 28.29
N PHE A 262 15.63 -2.09 27.03
CA PHE A 262 16.86 -1.42 26.62
C PHE A 262 17.05 -0.09 27.36
N PHE A 263 16.06 0.82 27.29
CA PHE A 263 16.19 2.14 27.92
C PHE A 263 16.23 2.05 29.45
N THR A 264 15.37 1.23 30.07
CA THR A 264 15.33 1.12 31.54
C THR A 264 16.58 0.43 32.12
N SER A 265 17.14 -0.58 31.45
CA SER A 265 18.44 -1.14 31.83
C SER A 265 19.61 -0.20 31.56
N ALA A 266 19.47 0.74 30.63
CA ALA A 266 20.45 1.82 30.41
C ALA A 266 20.32 2.99 31.41
N GLY A 267 19.34 2.94 32.34
CA GLY A 267 19.13 3.98 33.34
C GLY A 267 18.26 5.16 32.88
N LEU A 268 17.52 5.00 31.77
CA LEU A 268 16.61 5.99 31.20
C LEU A 268 15.15 5.62 31.49
N GLU A 269 14.28 6.62 31.61
CA GLU A 269 12.84 6.40 31.81
C GLU A 269 12.11 6.36 30.46
N VAL A 270 11.05 5.55 30.35
CA VAL A 270 10.24 5.44 29.14
C VAL A 270 8.80 5.76 29.48
N THR A 271 8.20 6.64 28.68
CA THR A 271 6.77 6.89 28.67
C THR A 271 6.21 6.66 27.28
N VAL A 272 4.89 6.45 27.18
CA VAL A 272 4.22 6.17 25.91
C VAL A 272 3.17 7.23 25.62
N SER A 273 2.89 7.47 24.33
CA SER A 273 1.78 8.34 23.94
C SER A 273 0.44 7.79 24.43
N ALA A 274 -0.59 8.62 24.41
CA ALA A 274 -1.96 8.12 24.52
C ALA A 274 -2.25 7.07 23.42
N ARG A 275 -3.15 6.13 23.74
CA ARG A 275 -3.54 5.04 22.85
C ARG A 275 -4.36 5.55 21.67
N SER A 276 -4.42 4.75 20.61
CA SER A 276 -5.24 5.09 19.45
C SER A 276 -6.72 5.28 19.85
N GLY A 277 -7.37 6.22 19.20
CA GLY A 277 -8.75 6.58 19.49
C GLY A 277 -9.12 7.85 18.74
N LYS A 278 -10.37 8.29 18.90
CA LYS A 278 -10.90 9.46 18.19
C LYS A 278 -10.09 10.73 18.46
N GLU A 279 -9.68 10.94 19.71
CA GLU A 279 -8.94 12.14 20.13
C GLU A 279 -7.55 12.22 19.45
N ILE A 280 -6.79 11.11 19.45
CA ILE A 280 -5.50 11.02 18.75
C ILE A 280 -5.67 11.15 17.23
N LEU A 281 -6.72 10.57 16.65
CA LEU A 281 -6.99 10.70 15.23
C LEU A 281 -7.37 12.14 14.85
N ASP A 282 -8.17 12.82 15.67
CA ASP A 282 -8.54 14.22 15.45
C ASP A 282 -7.35 15.16 15.66
N LEU A 283 -6.41 14.81 16.56
CA LEU A 283 -5.13 15.49 16.69
C LEU A 283 -4.25 15.29 15.44
N ALA A 284 -4.16 14.07 14.92
CA ALA A 284 -3.40 13.76 13.72
C ALA A 284 -3.86 14.56 12.49
N LYS A 285 -5.19 14.70 12.30
CA LYS A 285 -5.79 15.45 11.18
C LYS A 285 -5.35 16.90 11.10
N ARG A 286 -4.87 17.50 12.20
CA ARG A 286 -4.41 18.91 12.22
C ARG A 286 -3.05 19.11 11.57
N TYR A 287 -2.22 18.07 11.57
CA TYR A 287 -0.80 18.18 11.19
C TYR A 287 -0.45 17.41 9.92
N ILE A 288 -1.18 16.35 9.61
CA ILE A 288 -0.79 15.42 8.55
C ILE A 288 -0.76 16.13 7.18
N ASN A 289 0.39 16.06 6.50
CA ASN A 289 0.62 16.67 5.18
C ASN A 289 0.57 15.66 4.02
N ILE A 290 0.29 14.40 4.35
CA ILE A 290 0.24 13.26 3.43
C ILE A 290 -1.03 12.44 3.69
N ASP A 291 -1.38 11.53 2.78
CA ASP A 291 -2.55 10.64 2.96
C ASP A 291 -2.14 9.15 3.04
N PRO A 292 -1.59 8.68 4.19
CA PRO A 292 -1.15 7.31 4.38
C PRO A 292 -2.29 6.41 4.91
N CYS A 293 -2.00 5.15 5.24
CA CYS A 293 -2.99 4.28 5.90
C CYS A 293 -3.32 4.75 7.33
N LEU A 294 -4.49 4.35 7.85
CA LEU A 294 -4.98 4.81 9.17
C LEU A 294 -3.96 4.68 10.33
N PRO A 295 -3.23 3.55 10.52
CA PRO A 295 -2.22 3.44 11.58
C PRO A 295 -1.09 4.48 11.46
N MET A 296 -0.71 4.84 10.24
CA MET A 296 0.28 5.90 10.01
C MET A 296 -0.29 7.27 10.38
N LYS A 297 -1.58 7.54 10.09
CA LYS A 297 -2.23 8.78 10.51
C LYS A 297 -2.21 8.90 12.05
N VAL A 298 -2.61 7.85 12.75
CA VAL A 298 -2.62 7.81 14.22
C VAL A 298 -1.25 8.14 14.83
N VAL A 299 -0.14 7.73 14.20
CA VAL A 299 1.22 8.04 14.67
C VAL A 299 1.51 9.55 14.68
N TYR A 300 0.98 10.33 13.73
CA TYR A 300 1.14 11.79 13.76
C TYR A 300 0.49 12.40 15.00
N GLY A 301 -0.69 11.89 15.39
CA GLY A 301 -1.37 12.30 16.62
C GLY A 301 -0.59 11.87 17.87
N MET A 302 -0.04 10.65 17.89
CA MET A 302 0.78 10.16 18.99
C MET A 302 2.07 10.97 19.18
N VAL A 303 2.70 11.41 18.08
CA VAL A 303 3.88 12.29 18.16
C VAL A 303 3.49 13.68 18.65
N ALA A 304 2.40 14.25 18.16
CA ALA A 304 1.89 15.54 18.64
C ALA A 304 1.54 15.50 20.15
N ASP A 305 0.95 14.41 20.62
CA ASP A 305 0.67 14.16 22.05
C ASP A 305 1.96 14.15 22.89
N LEU A 306 2.99 13.44 22.44
CA LEU A 306 4.30 13.41 23.11
C LEU A 306 5.04 14.76 23.07
N LEU A 307 4.93 15.52 21.97
CA LEU A 307 5.50 16.86 21.87
C LEU A 307 4.84 17.84 22.84
N ALA A 308 3.54 17.70 23.08
CA ALA A 308 2.79 18.52 24.04
C ALA A 308 3.05 18.15 25.51
N ASN A 309 3.60 16.96 25.78
CA ASN A 309 3.85 16.50 27.14
C ASN A 309 5.17 17.07 27.69
N GLU A 310 5.08 17.99 28.66
CA GLU A 310 6.25 18.62 29.31
C GLU A 310 7.18 17.62 30.02
N GLY A 311 6.64 16.49 30.48
CA GLY A 311 7.42 15.43 31.13
C GLY A 311 8.29 14.60 30.17
N VAL A 312 8.12 14.74 28.85
CA VAL A 312 8.92 14.03 27.84
C VAL A 312 10.14 14.87 27.46
N THR A 313 11.33 14.30 27.49
CA THR A 313 12.56 15.00 27.06
C THR A 313 12.91 14.74 25.61
N ASP A 314 12.81 13.48 25.17
CA ASP A 314 13.19 13.04 23.83
C ASP A 314 12.15 12.05 23.30
N ILE A 315 11.91 12.04 21.99
CA ILE A 315 10.93 11.15 21.35
C ILE A 315 11.66 10.10 20.51
N PHE A 316 11.46 8.83 20.82
CA PHE A 316 12.06 7.71 20.12
C PHE A 316 11.22 7.29 18.90
N LEU A 317 11.80 7.47 17.71
CA LEU A 317 11.22 7.17 16.41
C LEU A 317 12.27 6.48 15.54
N PRO A 318 12.54 5.17 15.73
CA PRO A 318 13.56 4.46 14.98
C PRO A 318 13.13 4.16 13.54
N SER A 319 14.09 4.11 12.61
CA SER A 319 13.88 3.57 11.27
C SER A 319 14.41 2.13 11.22
N ILE A 320 13.51 1.16 11.40
CA ILE A 320 13.86 -0.27 11.32
C ILE A 320 13.77 -0.70 9.86
N VAL A 321 14.93 -0.94 9.22
CA VAL A 321 15.01 -1.33 7.81
C VAL A 321 14.72 -2.82 7.63
N GLU A 322 15.27 -3.65 8.52
CA GLU A 322 15.03 -5.10 8.56
C GLU A 322 14.80 -5.58 10.00
N LEU A 323 13.82 -6.47 10.18
CA LEU A 323 13.54 -7.16 11.44
C LEU A 323 14.23 -8.52 11.45
N LYS A 324 14.47 -9.06 12.65
CA LYS A 324 14.79 -10.48 12.83
C LYS A 324 13.62 -11.32 12.32
N PRO A 325 13.80 -12.21 11.32
CA PRO A 325 12.70 -13.00 10.78
C PRO A 325 12.12 -13.94 11.84
N LEU A 326 10.85 -14.31 11.69
CA LEU A 326 10.17 -15.28 12.56
C LEU A 326 10.69 -16.71 12.35
N ASP A 327 11.06 -17.03 11.11
CA ASP A 327 11.64 -18.31 10.69
C ASP A 327 13.04 -18.02 10.12
N GLU A 328 14.07 -18.73 10.57
CA GLU A 328 15.44 -18.59 10.03
C GLU A 328 15.53 -18.89 8.54
N GLY A 329 14.58 -19.69 8.04
CA GLY A 329 14.36 -19.94 6.64
C GLY A 329 13.95 -18.72 5.82
N SER A 330 13.31 -17.71 6.43
CA SER A 330 12.87 -16.51 5.74
C SER A 330 14.06 -15.69 5.26
N ARG A 331 14.12 -15.51 3.94
CA ARG A 331 15.13 -14.76 3.21
C ARG A 331 14.98 -13.26 3.37
N ARG A 332 13.83 -12.74 3.80
CA ARG A 332 13.56 -11.32 4.06
C ARG A 332 12.54 -11.15 5.18
N ALA A 333 12.55 -9.98 5.82
CA ALA A 333 11.66 -9.62 6.92
C ALA A 333 11.60 -8.09 7.12
N ALA A 334 11.41 -7.33 6.04
CA ALA A 334 11.36 -5.87 6.16
C ALA A 334 9.99 -5.39 6.68
N PRO A 335 9.90 -4.30 7.46
CA PRO A 335 8.63 -3.58 7.62
C PRO A 335 8.17 -3.01 6.26
N CYS A 336 6.90 -2.59 6.14
CA CYS A 336 6.49 -1.90 4.91
C CYS A 336 7.18 -0.53 4.79
N PRO A 337 7.36 0.02 3.57
CA PRO A 337 8.08 1.28 3.36
C PRO A 337 7.58 2.45 4.21
N GLN A 338 6.26 2.56 4.43
CA GLN A 338 5.71 3.60 5.29
C GLN A 338 6.18 3.47 6.74
N VAL A 339 6.25 2.24 7.29
CA VAL A 339 6.73 1.99 8.66
C VAL A 339 8.22 2.28 8.78
N GLN A 340 9.02 1.91 7.78
CA GLN A 340 10.46 2.24 7.77
C GLN A 340 10.68 3.75 7.67
N GLY A 341 9.85 4.43 6.87
CA GLY A 341 9.94 5.85 6.54
C GLY A 341 9.27 6.80 7.53
N VAL A 342 8.61 6.30 8.59
CA VAL A 342 7.89 7.12 9.59
C VAL A 342 8.72 8.30 10.05
N PRO A 343 9.98 8.12 10.51
CA PRO A 343 10.69 9.21 11.15
C PRO A 343 10.96 10.38 10.20
N TYR A 344 11.19 10.09 8.91
CA TYR A 344 11.45 11.11 7.90
C TYR A 344 10.19 11.90 7.54
N SER A 345 9.07 11.20 7.31
CA SER A 345 7.80 11.88 7.03
C SER A 345 7.30 12.73 8.21
N VAL A 346 7.43 12.23 9.45
CA VAL A 346 7.07 12.96 10.67
C VAL A 346 7.96 14.19 10.87
N LYS A 347 9.28 14.06 10.66
CA LYS A 347 10.23 15.20 10.67
C LYS A 347 10.00 16.20 9.54
N GLY A 348 9.25 15.83 8.50
CA GLY A 348 8.79 16.76 7.48
C GLY A 348 7.79 17.80 8.00
N VAL A 349 7.01 17.43 9.02
CA VAL A 349 5.95 18.26 9.63
C VAL A 349 6.36 18.83 10.97
N PHE A 350 6.90 18.01 11.86
CA PHE A 350 7.18 18.41 13.24
C PHE A 350 8.65 18.85 13.41
N ARG A 351 8.86 19.80 14.32
CA ARG A 351 10.18 20.25 14.80
C ARG A 351 10.23 19.98 16.30
N ALA A 352 10.93 18.93 16.72
CA ALA A 352 11.03 18.60 18.14
C ALA A 352 11.75 19.71 18.91
N GLU A 353 12.67 20.39 18.23
CA GLU A 353 13.51 21.46 18.75
C GLU A 353 12.67 22.68 19.18
N GLU A 354 11.55 22.96 18.50
CA GLU A 354 10.61 24.02 18.88
C GLU A 354 9.91 23.75 20.22
N HIS A 355 9.88 22.49 20.66
CA HIS A 355 9.35 22.06 21.95
C HIS A 355 10.45 21.80 22.99
N GLY A 356 11.71 22.14 22.69
CA GLY A 356 12.86 21.83 23.56
C GLY A 356 13.17 20.33 23.66
N LYS A 357 12.76 19.52 22.67
CA LYS A 357 12.92 18.06 22.63
C LYS A 357 13.79 17.63 21.45
N ARG A 358 14.19 16.36 21.38
CA ARG A 358 14.86 15.78 20.20
C ARG A 358 14.14 14.53 19.70
N PHE A 359 14.25 14.28 18.38
CA PHE A 359 13.86 13.01 17.80
C PHE A 359 15.04 12.04 17.76
N LEU A 360 14.95 10.95 18.52
CA LEU A 360 15.92 9.85 18.51
C LEU A 360 15.56 8.88 17.38
N THR A 361 16.35 8.88 16.30
CA THR A 361 16.02 8.19 15.05
C THR A 361 17.17 7.31 14.58
N PRO A 362 17.55 6.27 15.35
CA PRO A 362 18.55 5.34 14.86
C PRO A 362 18.00 4.56 13.66
N GLU A 363 18.88 4.29 12.71
CA GLU A 363 18.61 3.40 11.58
C GLU A 363 19.12 2.01 11.92
N LEU A 364 18.22 1.02 11.91
CA LEU A 364 18.49 -0.29 12.48
C LEU A 364 18.22 -1.41 11.48
N ARG A 365 19.22 -2.28 11.31
CA ARG A 365 19.12 -3.58 10.65
C ARG A 365 19.27 -4.65 11.72
N LEU A 366 18.16 -5.25 12.12
CA LEU A 366 18.11 -6.23 13.21
C LEU A 366 18.33 -7.67 12.73
N ARG A 367 18.77 -7.83 11.47
CA ARG A 367 19.12 -9.10 10.87
C ARG A 367 20.63 -9.14 10.66
N GLY A 368 21.23 -10.24 11.07
CA GLY A 368 22.66 -10.49 10.91
C GLY A 368 23.24 -11.14 12.17
N PRO A 369 24.57 -11.35 12.20
CA PRO A 369 25.29 -11.75 13.39
C PRO A 369 25.01 -10.78 14.55
N ARG A 370 24.86 -11.34 15.76
CA ARG A 370 24.52 -10.58 16.96
C ARG A 370 25.46 -9.40 17.21
N GLU A 371 26.76 -9.58 16.98
CA GLU A 371 27.77 -8.53 17.19
C GLU A 371 27.61 -7.35 16.22
N GLU A 372 27.18 -7.58 14.97
CA GLU A 372 26.89 -6.50 14.01
C GLU A 372 25.64 -5.71 14.39
N VAL A 373 24.63 -6.38 14.96
CA VAL A 373 23.45 -5.72 15.51
C VAL A 373 23.85 -4.89 16.74
N LEU A 374 24.60 -5.49 17.67
CA LEU A 374 25.06 -4.82 18.88
C LEU A 374 25.90 -3.57 18.58
N ALA A 375 26.76 -3.61 17.56
CA ALA A 375 27.54 -2.43 17.14
C ALA A 375 26.66 -1.24 16.74
N GLN A 376 25.49 -1.48 16.12
CA GLN A 376 24.52 -0.42 15.81
C GLN A 376 23.93 0.20 17.09
N PHE A 377 23.69 -0.64 18.12
CA PHE A 377 23.22 -0.16 19.42
C PHE A 377 24.32 0.57 20.20
N GLU A 378 25.59 0.16 20.09
CA GLU A 378 26.73 0.88 20.67
C GLU A 378 26.88 2.27 20.06
N ALA A 379 26.72 2.40 18.73
CA ALA A 379 26.70 3.68 18.04
C ALA A 379 25.55 4.58 18.53
N PHE A 380 24.32 4.02 18.59
CA PHE A 380 23.16 4.75 19.10
C PHE A 380 23.32 5.14 20.58
N GLY A 381 23.85 4.25 21.41
CA GLY A 381 24.11 4.51 22.82
C GLY A 381 25.14 5.62 23.03
N ALA A 382 26.15 5.72 22.16
CA ALA A 382 27.11 6.82 22.18
C ALA A 382 26.43 8.18 21.90
N GLU A 383 25.44 8.25 21.01
CA GLU A 383 24.63 9.46 20.78
C GLU A 383 23.83 9.89 22.02
N LEU A 384 23.48 8.92 22.88
CA LEU A 384 22.81 9.14 24.17
C LEU A 384 23.80 9.41 25.32
N GLY A 385 25.10 9.39 25.07
CA GLY A 385 26.13 9.55 26.11
C GLY A 385 26.32 8.32 27.01
N LEU A 386 25.92 7.13 26.55
CA LEU A 386 26.01 5.88 27.30
C LEU A 386 27.36 5.18 27.07
N ALA A 387 27.96 4.63 28.12
CA ALA A 387 29.17 3.83 28.01
C ALA A 387 28.89 2.49 27.29
N PRO A 388 29.81 1.98 26.44
CA PRO A 388 29.60 0.72 25.72
C PRO A 388 29.22 -0.46 26.61
N ALA A 389 29.81 -0.57 27.81
CA ALA A 389 29.45 -1.62 28.77
C ALA A 389 27.98 -1.56 29.20
N VAL A 390 27.44 -0.35 29.43
CA VAL A 390 26.02 -0.13 29.77
C VAL A 390 25.14 -0.52 28.59
N VAL A 391 25.53 -0.16 27.37
CA VAL A 391 24.78 -0.51 26.15
C VAL A 391 24.74 -2.03 25.96
N ARG A 392 25.86 -2.74 26.13
CA ARG A 392 25.92 -4.21 26.03
C ARG A 392 25.01 -4.88 27.06
N GLN A 393 25.01 -4.39 28.30
CA GLN A 393 24.12 -4.88 29.34
C GLN A 393 22.64 -4.62 29.00
N ALA A 394 22.33 -3.40 28.56
CA ALA A 394 20.98 -3.00 28.18
C ALA A 394 20.45 -3.81 26.99
N TYR A 395 21.28 -4.04 25.97
CA TYR A 395 20.93 -4.86 24.82
C TYR A 395 20.68 -6.32 25.21
N ALA A 396 21.52 -6.92 26.06
CA ALA A 396 21.29 -8.28 26.56
C ALA A 396 19.99 -8.39 27.38
N SER A 397 19.64 -7.35 28.16
CA SER A 397 18.36 -7.28 28.86
C SER A 397 17.18 -7.18 27.88
N ALA A 398 17.32 -6.38 26.82
CA ALA A 398 16.32 -6.22 25.78
C ALA A 398 16.05 -7.53 25.02
N GLU A 399 17.09 -8.30 24.70
CA GLU A 399 16.96 -9.63 24.10
C GLU A 399 16.17 -10.58 25.00
N ARG A 400 16.52 -10.67 26.29
CA ARG A 400 15.79 -11.48 27.27
C ARG A 400 14.34 -11.06 27.43
N ALA A 401 14.05 -9.76 27.45
CA ALA A 401 12.69 -9.24 27.54
C ALA A 401 11.86 -9.61 26.31
N SER A 402 12.44 -9.51 25.11
CA SER A 402 11.76 -9.92 23.87
C SER A 402 11.50 -11.43 23.82
N GLU A 403 12.45 -12.26 24.26
CA GLU A 403 12.28 -13.71 24.31
C GLU A 403 11.25 -14.13 25.35
N GLY A 404 11.30 -13.53 26.54
CA GLY A 404 10.32 -13.74 27.60
C GLY A 404 8.91 -13.36 27.16
N PHE A 405 8.75 -12.23 26.48
CA PHE A 405 7.49 -11.80 25.91
C PHE A 405 6.92 -12.83 24.93
N ARG A 406 7.72 -13.28 23.95
CA ARG A 406 7.29 -14.29 22.97
C ARG A 406 6.96 -15.62 23.65
N ALA A 407 7.75 -16.04 24.64
CA ALA A 407 7.49 -17.27 25.40
C ALA A 407 6.16 -17.20 26.15
N ALA A 408 5.84 -16.07 26.79
CA ALA A 408 4.57 -15.89 27.47
C ALA A 408 3.39 -15.82 26.48
N GLN A 409 3.56 -15.20 25.31
CA GLN A 409 2.53 -15.23 24.27
C GLN A 409 2.20 -16.66 23.82
N ARG A 410 3.24 -17.49 23.62
CA ARG A 410 3.06 -18.91 23.26
C ARG A 410 2.33 -19.69 24.36
N GLU A 411 2.74 -19.49 25.61
CA GLU A 411 2.16 -20.22 26.73
C GLU A 411 0.70 -19.80 26.99
N GLU A 412 0.39 -18.51 26.96
CA GLU A 412 -0.98 -18.02 27.07
C GLU A 412 -1.84 -18.44 25.86
N GLY A 413 -1.28 -18.44 24.65
CA GLY A 413 -1.94 -18.94 23.46
C GLY A 413 -2.28 -20.43 23.53
N ARG A 414 -1.34 -21.26 24.02
CA ARG A 414 -1.55 -22.70 24.24
C ARG A 414 -2.70 -22.93 25.22
N LYS A 415 -2.66 -22.29 26.39
CA LYS A 415 -3.74 -22.37 27.39
C LYS A 415 -5.09 -21.93 26.82
N ALA A 416 -5.11 -20.85 26.05
CA ALA A 416 -6.32 -20.32 25.43
C ALA A 416 -6.93 -21.30 24.42
N LEU A 417 -6.11 -21.89 23.54
CA LEU A 417 -6.55 -22.88 22.55
C LEU A 417 -7.05 -24.16 23.22
N GLU A 418 -6.35 -24.68 24.24
CA GLU A 418 -6.78 -25.84 25.02
C GLU A 418 -8.11 -25.58 25.74
N ALA A 419 -8.24 -24.43 26.41
CA ALA A 419 -9.47 -24.06 27.11
C ALA A 419 -10.65 -23.84 26.15
N MET A 420 -10.40 -23.27 24.97
CA MET A 420 -11.42 -23.10 23.92
C MET A 420 -11.94 -24.46 23.45
N LYS A 421 -11.03 -25.39 23.12
CA LYS A 421 -11.37 -26.74 22.66
C LYS A 421 -12.07 -27.56 23.73
N ALA A 422 -11.59 -27.52 24.98
CA ALA A 422 -12.20 -28.22 26.11
C ALA A 422 -13.65 -27.79 26.37
N LYS A 423 -13.99 -26.54 26.06
CA LYS A 423 -15.35 -25.98 26.18
C LYS A 423 -16.21 -26.16 24.92
N GLY A 424 -15.71 -26.87 23.90
CA GLY A 424 -16.38 -27.04 22.61
C GLY A 424 -16.68 -25.71 21.89
N LYS A 425 -15.84 -24.68 22.12
CA LYS A 425 -16.02 -23.36 21.53
C LYS A 425 -15.22 -23.24 20.25
N LYS A 426 -15.73 -22.40 19.34
CA LYS A 426 -15.04 -22.01 18.11
C LYS A 426 -14.24 -20.73 18.34
N GLY A 427 -13.19 -20.54 17.55
CA GLY A 427 -12.30 -19.39 17.62
C GLY A 427 -12.36 -18.53 16.36
N ILE A 428 -12.47 -17.21 16.53
CA ILE A 428 -12.11 -16.26 15.48
C ILE A 428 -10.66 -15.85 15.67
N VAL A 429 -9.85 -16.00 14.64
CA VAL A 429 -8.45 -15.55 14.65
C VAL A 429 -8.36 -14.19 13.96
N LEU A 430 -7.90 -13.19 14.69
CA LEU A 430 -7.71 -11.84 14.17
C LEU A 430 -6.42 -11.78 13.35
N LEU A 431 -6.53 -12.02 12.05
CA LEU A 431 -5.42 -11.91 11.12
C LEU A 431 -5.20 -10.45 10.74
N GLY A 432 -4.00 -9.93 10.93
CA GLY A 432 -3.61 -8.60 10.50
C GLY A 432 -2.28 -8.22 11.11
N ARG A 433 -1.78 -7.02 10.83
CA ARG A 433 -0.62 -6.52 11.59
C ARG A 433 -1.04 -6.23 13.03
N PRO A 434 -0.15 -6.37 14.02
CA PRO A 434 -0.44 -6.06 15.42
C PRO A 434 -1.06 -4.67 15.62
N TYR A 435 -0.51 -3.64 14.99
CA TYR A 435 -1.03 -2.26 15.06
C TYR A 435 -2.35 -2.03 14.30
N ASN A 436 -2.89 -3.06 13.64
CA ASN A 436 -4.24 -3.04 13.04
C ASN A 436 -5.19 -3.92 13.84
N ALA A 437 -4.78 -5.16 14.09
CA ALA A 437 -5.63 -6.22 14.62
C ALA A 437 -5.70 -6.22 16.15
N LEU A 438 -4.65 -5.72 16.81
CA LEU A 438 -4.47 -5.81 18.26
C LEU A 438 -4.58 -4.45 18.96
N ASP A 439 -4.68 -3.37 18.19
CA ASP A 439 -4.97 -2.04 18.71
C ASP A 439 -6.49 -1.81 18.75
N SER A 440 -7.07 -1.81 19.95
CA SER A 440 -8.53 -1.69 20.14
C SER A 440 -9.16 -0.41 19.59
N GLY A 441 -8.40 0.70 19.53
CA GLY A 441 -8.89 1.95 18.95
C GLY A 441 -8.91 1.95 17.42
N ILE A 442 -8.07 1.11 16.79
CA ILE A 442 -8.04 0.93 15.33
C ILE A 442 -8.96 -0.21 14.91
N ASN A 443 -8.96 -1.36 15.61
CA ASN A 443 -9.78 -2.51 15.24
C ASN A 443 -11.28 -2.36 15.59
N LEU A 444 -11.64 -1.26 16.27
CA LEU A 444 -13.00 -0.91 16.69
C LEU A 444 -13.67 -1.92 17.63
N GLY A 445 -12.88 -2.69 18.39
CA GLY A 445 -13.36 -3.64 19.40
C GLY A 445 -13.93 -4.93 18.83
N ILE A 446 -13.46 -5.38 17.67
CA ILE A 446 -14.00 -6.56 16.99
C ILE A 446 -13.84 -7.87 17.79
N ASP A 447 -12.80 -7.97 18.61
CA ASP A 447 -12.58 -9.09 19.52
C ASP A 447 -13.76 -9.27 20.49
N ARG A 448 -14.34 -8.16 20.95
CA ARG A 448 -15.46 -8.14 21.88
C ARG A 448 -16.74 -8.64 21.21
N GLU A 449 -16.97 -8.27 19.95
CA GLU A 449 -18.14 -8.71 19.20
C GLU A 449 -18.11 -10.22 18.93
N GLY A 450 -16.93 -10.79 18.66
CA GLY A 450 -16.76 -12.25 18.57
C GLY A 450 -17.10 -12.97 19.87
N ARG A 451 -16.52 -12.54 21.00
CA ARG A 451 -16.78 -13.11 22.33
C ARG A 451 -18.25 -13.04 22.72
N ARG A 452 -18.94 -11.96 22.34
CA ARG A 452 -20.39 -11.79 22.58
C ARG A 452 -21.24 -12.87 21.91
N ARG A 453 -20.79 -13.41 20.77
CA ARG A 453 -21.45 -14.53 20.08
C ARG A 453 -21.06 -15.90 20.66
N GLY A 454 -20.24 -15.94 21.71
CA GLY A 454 -19.74 -17.17 22.31
C GLY A 454 -18.54 -17.78 21.57
N TRP A 455 -17.92 -17.02 20.67
CA TRP A 455 -16.72 -17.42 19.92
C TRP A 455 -15.48 -16.76 20.54
N GLN A 456 -14.43 -17.54 20.81
CA GLN A 456 -13.21 -16.97 21.38
C GLN A 456 -12.49 -16.10 20.34
N ALA A 457 -12.18 -14.86 20.68
CA ALA A 457 -11.31 -14.03 19.85
C ALA A 457 -9.85 -14.30 20.20
N LEU A 458 -9.05 -14.72 19.22
CA LEU A 458 -7.65 -15.09 19.36
C LEU A 458 -6.76 -14.07 18.64
N PRO A 459 -5.82 -13.42 19.35
CA PRO A 459 -4.71 -12.70 18.73
C PRO A 459 -3.89 -13.63 17.84
N ILE A 460 -3.39 -13.14 16.71
CA ILE A 460 -2.48 -13.89 15.84
C ILE A 460 -1.23 -14.39 16.58
N ASP A 461 -0.75 -13.62 17.58
CA ASP A 461 0.45 -13.95 18.37
C ASP A 461 0.27 -15.17 19.28
N PHE A 462 -0.97 -15.61 19.51
CA PHE A 462 -1.29 -16.76 20.36
C PHE A 462 -1.33 -18.08 19.58
N LEU A 463 -1.10 -18.02 18.27
CA LEU A 463 -0.95 -19.21 17.44
C LEU A 463 0.50 -19.74 17.48
N PRO A 464 0.71 -21.06 17.33
CA PRO A 464 2.04 -21.67 17.34
C PRO A 464 2.77 -21.49 16.00
N LEU A 465 3.03 -20.24 15.60
CA LEU A 465 3.51 -19.88 14.26
C LEU A 465 4.96 -20.34 13.97
N GLU A 466 5.84 -20.32 14.97
CA GLU A 466 7.25 -20.72 14.81
C GLU A 466 7.40 -22.21 14.48
N SER A 467 6.50 -23.05 14.99
CA SER A 467 6.44 -24.49 14.72
C SER A 467 5.51 -24.87 13.57
N ALA A 468 4.75 -23.92 13.02
CA ALA A 468 3.77 -24.22 11.97
C ALA A 468 4.46 -24.50 10.62
N PRO A 469 4.04 -25.54 9.89
CA PRO A 469 4.58 -25.81 8.56
C PRO A 469 4.29 -24.65 7.63
N ARG A 470 5.26 -24.32 6.78
CA ARG A 470 5.06 -23.37 5.67
C ARG A 470 4.57 -24.10 4.44
N HIS A 471 3.77 -23.39 3.63
CA HIS A 471 3.31 -23.96 2.37
C HIS A 471 4.49 -24.11 1.39
N PRO A 472 4.60 -25.21 0.61
CA PRO A 472 5.70 -25.38 -0.35
C PRO A 472 5.77 -24.27 -1.42
N SER A 473 4.63 -23.67 -1.77
CA SER A 473 4.56 -22.53 -2.70
C SER A 473 4.99 -21.19 -2.07
N ASP A 474 5.16 -21.15 -0.74
CA ASP A 474 5.80 -20.03 -0.08
C ASP A 474 7.26 -20.04 -0.45
N LEU A 475 7.58 -19.18 -1.41
CA LEU A 475 8.93 -18.70 -1.55
C LEU A 475 9.31 -18.21 -0.16
N ARG A 476 10.36 -18.78 0.44
CA ARG A 476 10.94 -18.26 1.69
C ARG A 476 11.35 -16.77 1.59
N ASN A 477 11.00 -16.07 0.52
CA ASN A 477 11.14 -14.66 0.27
C ASN A 477 9.93 -13.86 0.81
N ASP A 478 9.75 -13.86 2.14
CA ASP A 478 8.80 -12.95 2.79
C ASP A 478 9.28 -11.51 2.60
N THR A 479 8.82 -10.79 1.55
CA THR A 479 9.23 -9.38 1.36
C THR A 479 9.01 -8.59 2.64
N TRP A 480 7.89 -8.85 3.32
CA TRP A 480 7.55 -8.18 4.56
C TRP A 480 7.51 -9.15 5.75
N TYR A 481 7.98 -8.71 6.91
CA TYR A 481 7.96 -9.51 8.15
C TYR A 481 6.57 -10.08 8.46
N PHE A 482 5.53 -9.25 8.40
CA PHE A 482 4.16 -9.69 8.68
C PHE A 482 3.55 -10.57 7.57
N GLN A 483 4.12 -10.61 6.36
CA GLN A 483 3.65 -11.53 5.31
C GLN A 483 3.86 -12.98 5.77
N GLY A 484 5.06 -13.35 6.18
CA GLY A 484 5.37 -14.71 6.64
C GLY A 484 4.48 -15.10 7.83
N LYS A 485 4.36 -14.21 8.82
CA LYS A 485 3.51 -14.41 10.01
C LYS A 485 2.03 -14.66 9.64
N LEU A 486 1.48 -13.88 8.70
CA LEU A 486 0.09 -14.02 8.25
C LEU A 486 -0.15 -15.28 7.42
N LEU A 487 0.80 -15.68 6.58
CA LEU A 487 0.70 -16.90 5.78
C LEU A 487 0.83 -18.16 6.64
N GLN A 488 1.76 -18.19 7.60
CA GLN A 488 1.84 -19.28 8.58
C GLN A 488 0.59 -19.36 9.46
N ALA A 489 0.06 -18.22 9.91
CA ALA A 489 -1.21 -18.19 10.65
C ALA A 489 -2.36 -18.74 9.79
N ALA A 490 -2.38 -18.44 8.49
CA ALA A 490 -3.35 -19.01 7.58
C ALA A 490 -3.22 -20.54 7.45
N GLU A 491 -2.02 -21.13 7.46
CA GLU A 491 -1.87 -22.60 7.50
C GLU A 491 -2.40 -23.21 8.79
N VAL A 492 -2.09 -22.62 9.95
CA VAL A 492 -2.62 -23.08 11.25
C VAL A 492 -4.15 -23.04 11.24
N VAL A 493 -4.72 -21.92 10.80
CA VAL A 493 -6.17 -21.76 10.71
C VAL A 493 -6.78 -22.68 9.66
N ALA A 494 -6.11 -22.94 8.53
CA ALA A 494 -6.57 -23.90 7.53
C ALA A 494 -6.63 -25.34 8.09
N GLY A 495 -5.65 -25.73 8.90
CA GLY A 495 -5.55 -27.06 9.51
C GLY A 495 -6.51 -27.32 10.67
N ASP A 496 -7.00 -26.29 11.37
CA ASP A 496 -7.81 -26.46 12.60
C ASP A 496 -9.31 -26.19 12.38
N PRO A 497 -10.21 -27.21 12.40
CA PRO A 497 -11.63 -27.06 12.06
C PRO A 497 -12.43 -26.14 13.00
N ASP A 498 -11.87 -25.77 14.15
CA ASP A 498 -12.50 -24.87 15.12
C ASP A 498 -12.07 -23.41 14.98
N LEU A 499 -11.07 -23.13 14.12
CA LEU A 499 -10.53 -21.79 13.89
C LEU A 499 -11.01 -21.20 12.57
N PHE A 500 -11.43 -19.93 12.63
CA PHE A 500 -11.94 -19.18 11.49
C PHE A 500 -11.25 -17.81 11.37
N PRO A 501 -10.75 -17.42 10.18
CA PRO A 501 -9.98 -16.19 10.05
C PRO A 501 -10.86 -14.96 9.80
N VAL A 502 -10.60 -13.91 10.58
CA VAL A 502 -11.08 -12.55 10.33
C VAL A 502 -9.87 -11.66 10.01
N TYR A 503 -9.71 -11.31 8.74
CA TYR A 503 -8.60 -10.49 8.25
C TYR A 503 -8.92 -9.01 8.38
N LEU A 504 -8.16 -8.31 9.23
CA LEU A 504 -8.24 -6.88 9.48
C LEU A 504 -7.17 -6.15 8.69
N THR A 505 -7.63 -5.35 7.73
CA THR A 505 -6.79 -4.52 6.88
C THR A 505 -7.23 -3.07 6.97
N ASN A 506 -6.39 -2.15 6.51
CA ASN A 506 -6.72 -0.73 6.44
C ASN A 506 -6.84 -0.27 5.00
N PHE A 507 -7.64 0.77 4.78
CA PHE A 507 -7.59 1.50 3.52
C PHE A 507 -6.15 1.98 3.24
N ARG A 508 -5.73 1.93 1.97
CA ARG A 508 -4.33 2.14 1.50
C ARG A 508 -3.28 1.18 2.08
N CYS A 509 -3.66 0.08 2.72
CA CYS A 509 -2.69 -0.91 3.17
C CYS A 509 -2.06 -1.67 1.99
N GLY A 510 -0.80 -1.36 1.70
CA GLY A 510 -0.19 -1.82 0.46
C GLY A 510 0.29 -3.26 0.40
N PRO A 511 0.97 -3.80 1.43
CA PRO A 511 1.35 -5.21 1.40
C PRO A 511 0.15 -6.16 1.34
N ASP A 512 -0.98 -5.77 1.95
CA ASP A 512 -2.19 -6.60 1.98
C ASP A 512 -2.83 -6.77 0.60
N ALA A 513 -2.47 -5.92 -0.38
CA ALA A 513 -2.85 -6.08 -1.79
C ALA A 513 -2.41 -7.43 -2.37
N PHE A 514 -1.33 -8.04 -1.85
CA PHE A 514 -0.85 -9.35 -2.30
C PHE A 514 -1.09 -10.45 -1.26
N ILE A 515 -1.06 -10.12 0.04
CA ILE A 515 -1.19 -11.12 1.11
C ILE A 515 -2.63 -11.67 1.19
N ILE A 516 -3.65 -10.82 1.04
CA ILE A 516 -5.05 -11.24 1.17
C ILE A 516 -5.40 -12.33 0.16
N LYS A 517 -4.98 -12.20 -1.10
CA LYS A 517 -5.22 -13.21 -2.14
C LYS A 517 -4.60 -14.57 -1.79
N GLN A 518 -3.38 -14.56 -1.24
CA GLN A 518 -2.69 -15.79 -0.83
C GLN A 518 -3.38 -16.45 0.36
N VAL A 519 -3.88 -15.67 1.32
CA VAL A 519 -4.68 -16.20 2.44
C VAL A 519 -6.03 -16.73 1.94
N GLU A 520 -6.71 -16.00 1.06
CA GLU A 520 -7.99 -16.39 0.48
C GLU A 520 -7.89 -17.71 -0.30
N GLU A 521 -6.83 -17.88 -1.09
CA GLU A 521 -6.54 -19.11 -1.82
C GLU A 521 -6.39 -20.32 -0.88
N ARG A 522 -5.64 -20.17 0.21
CA ARG A 522 -5.50 -21.22 1.25
C ARG A 522 -6.81 -21.57 1.91
N MET A 523 -7.59 -20.56 2.28
CA MET A 523 -8.89 -20.77 2.92
C MET A 523 -9.86 -21.47 1.97
N ARG A 524 -9.87 -21.07 0.69
CA ARG A 524 -10.69 -21.70 -0.35
C ARG A 524 -10.32 -23.17 -0.54
N ARG A 525 -9.02 -23.48 -0.61
CA ARG A 525 -8.52 -24.87 -0.71
C ARG A 525 -8.89 -25.71 0.51
N ALA A 526 -8.84 -25.10 1.71
CA ALA A 526 -9.25 -25.75 2.95
C ALA A 526 -10.78 -25.82 3.13
N GLY A 527 -11.58 -25.32 2.18
CA GLY A 527 -13.04 -25.25 2.31
C GLY A 527 -13.53 -24.33 3.43
N LYS A 528 -12.70 -23.38 3.89
CA LYS A 528 -13.00 -22.53 5.04
C LYS A 528 -13.55 -21.16 4.64
N PRO A 529 -14.64 -20.70 5.28
CA PRO A 529 -15.09 -19.33 5.15
C PRO A 529 -14.01 -18.33 5.58
N PHE A 530 -13.90 -17.23 4.84
CA PHE A 530 -12.92 -16.17 5.07
C PHE A 530 -13.60 -14.80 5.09
N LEU A 531 -13.33 -13.99 6.13
CA LEU A 531 -13.86 -12.63 6.24
C LEU A 531 -12.73 -11.61 6.16
N VAL A 532 -12.84 -10.65 5.24
CA VAL A 532 -11.95 -9.48 5.17
C VAL A 532 -12.69 -8.22 5.58
N LEU A 533 -12.21 -7.53 6.61
CA LEU A 533 -12.73 -6.26 7.08
C LEU A 533 -11.68 -5.16 6.85
N GLU A 534 -12.07 -4.15 6.10
CA GLU A 534 -11.23 -3.00 5.77
C GLU A 534 -11.65 -1.80 6.62
N ILE A 535 -10.73 -1.29 7.43
CA ILE A 535 -10.92 -0.17 8.34
C ILE A 535 -10.42 1.12 7.70
N ASP A 536 -11.17 2.21 7.93
CA ASP A 536 -10.84 3.56 7.46
C ASP A 536 -11.17 4.60 8.55
N GLU A 537 -10.69 5.83 8.37
CA GLU A 537 -10.81 6.93 9.34
C GLU A 537 -12.26 7.39 9.60
N HIS A 538 -13.18 7.06 8.69
CA HIS A 538 -14.60 7.43 8.75
C HIS A 538 -15.51 6.31 9.25
N SER A 539 -14.96 5.13 9.53
CA SER A 539 -15.78 3.94 9.62
C SER A 539 -16.64 3.88 10.89
N SER A 540 -17.91 3.51 10.72
CA SER A 540 -18.83 3.26 11.82
C SER A 540 -18.72 1.80 12.32
N VAL A 541 -18.77 1.62 13.63
CA VAL A 541 -18.71 0.29 14.29
C VAL A 541 -19.83 -0.64 13.80
N ALA A 542 -21.00 -0.09 13.48
CA ALA A 542 -22.18 -0.84 13.06
C ALA A 542 -21.94 -1.70 11.80
N GLY A 543 -21.25 -1.16 10.80
CA GLY A 543 -21.05 -1.86 9.52
C GLY A 543 -20.19 -3.12 9.64
N TYR A 544 -19.14 -3.09 10.47
CA TYR A 544 -18.27 -4.25 10.68
C TYR A 544 -18.91 -5.33 11.51
N ARG A 545 -19.68 -4.92 12.52
CA ARG A 545 -20.39 -5.85 13.38
C ARG A 545 -21.38 -6.70 12.60
N THR A 546 -22.21 -6.08 11.74
CA THR A 546 -23.16 -6.84 10.92
C THR A 546 -22.45 -7.84 10.01
N ARG A 547 -21.26 -7.51 9.49
CA ARG A 547 -20.46 -8.41 8.66
C ARG A 547 -19.87 -9.58 9.46
N LEU A 548 -19.37 -9.33 10.67
CA LEU A 548 -18.91 -10.39 11.57
C LEU A 548 -20.07 -11.30 12.02
N ASP A 549 -21.20 -10.70 12.38
CA ASP A 549 -22.42 -11.44 12.75
C ASP A 549 -22.90 -12.32 11.60
N ALA A 550 -22.95 -11.79 10.38
CA ALA A 550 -23.32 -12.55 9.19
C ALA A 550 -22.31 -13.68 8.90
N PHE A 551 -21.02 -13.42 9.08
CA PHE A 551 -19.97 -14.43 8.91
C PHE A 551 -20.12 -15.59 9.89
N ILE A 552 -20.22 -15.31 11.19
CA ILE A 552 -20.45 -16.33 12.23
C ILE A 552 -21.72 -17.12 11.93
N THR A 553 -22.82 -16.42 11.65
CA THR A 553 -24.10 -17.06 11.34
C THR A 553 -24.01 -17.95 10.10
N SER A 554 -23.27 -17.55 9.06
CA SER A 554 -23.08 -18.36 7.86
C SER A 554 -22.34 -19.67 8.14
N ILE A 555 -21.39 -19.67 9.08
CA ILE A 555 -20.67 -20.87 9.51
C ILE A 555 -21.60 -21.78 10.32
N GLU A 556 -22.33 -21.21 11.29
CA GLU A 556 -23.31 -21.93 12.10
C GLU A 556 -24.35 -22.65 11.22
N LEU A 557 -24.93 -21.93 10.24
CA LEU A 557 -25.89 -22.49 9.29
C LEU A 557 -25.29 -23.58 8.39
N ALA A 558 -24.06 -23.39 7.91
CA ALA A 558 -23.38 -24.40 7.08
C ALA A 558 -23.11 -25.69 7.87
N GLN A 559 -22.71 -25.56 9.14
CA GLN A 559 -22.49 -26.70 10.04
C GLN A 559 -23.80 -27.40 10.40
N GLU A 560 -24.86 -26.65 10.69
CA GLU A 560 -26.20 -27.23 10.92
C GLU A 560 -26.70 -27.98 9.69
N ALA A 561 -26.50 -27.42 8.48
CA ALA A 561 -26.89 -28.09 7.24
C ALA A 561 -26.10 -29.38 7.02
N ALA A 562 -24.78 -29.37 7.28
CA ALA A 562 -23.94 -30.56 7.20
C ALA A 562 -24.35 -31.63 8.23
N ALA A 563 -24.66 -31.24 9.47
CA ALA A 563 -25.14 -32.14 10.51
C ALA A 563 -26.48 -32.79 10.14
N ARG A 564 -27.45 -32.00 9.64
CA ARG A 564 -28.74 -32.52 9.16
C ARG A 564 -28.62 -33.43 7.94
N ALA A 565 -27.65 -33.18 7.05
CA ALA A 565 -27.36 -34.04 5.92
C ALA A 565 -26.74 -35.38 6.37
N HIS A 566 -25.88 -35.36 7.38
CA HIS A 566 -25.31 -36.56 7.99
C HIS A 566 -26.37 -37.41 8.71
N GLU A 567 -27.27 -36.77 9.47
CA GLU A 567 -28.37 -37.42 10.18
C GLU A 567 -29.39 -38.04 9.20
N LYS A 568 -29.65 -37.41 8.05
CA LYS A 568 -30.44 -37.99 6.96
C LYS A 568 -29.72 -39.15 6.23
N ALA A 569 -28.41 -39.05 6.03
CA ALA A 569 -27.62 -40.10 5.38
C ALA A 569 -27.47 -41.37 6.24
N GLU A 570 -27.60 -41.27 7.57
CA GLU A 570 -27.64 -42.42 8.48
C GLU A 570 -29.02 -43.12 8.53
N THR A 571 -30.08 -42.51 7.97
CA THR A 571 -31.43 -43.09 7.93
C THR A 571 -31.83 -43.67 6.57
N GLU A 572 -31.06 -43.39 5.50
CA GLU A 572 -31.32 -43.91 4.15
C GLU A 572 -30.01 -44.41 3.50
N THR A 573 -29.90 -45.72 3.37
CA THR A 573 -28.82 -46.36 2.61
C THR A 573 -28.91 -45.97 1.13
N ALA A 574 -27.79 -45.47 0.60
CA ALA A 574 -27.43 -45.25 -0.80
C ALA A 574 -28.12 -44.10 -1.57
N LEU A 575 -27.33 -43.07 -1.93
CA LEU A 575 -27.07 -42.75 -3.34
C LEU A 575 -25.95 -41.72 -3.53
N SER A 576 -25.02 -42.09 -4.39
CA SER A 576 -24.02 -41.25 -5.04
C SER A 576 -24.68 -40.21 -5.96
N ALA A 577 -23.98 -39.09 -6.15
CA ALA A 577 -24.02 -38.12 -7.26
C ALA A 577 -24.13 -36.65 -6.79
N ALA A 578 -23.01 -36.08 -6.37
CA ALA A 578 -22.74 -34.64 -6.48
C ALA A 578 -21.22 -34.36 -6.45
N GLU A 579 -20.43 -35.17 -7.16
CA GLU A 579 -19.08 -34.77 -7.56
C GLU A 579 -19.20 -33.92 -8.82
N GLY A 580 -19.14 -32.61 -8.64
CA GLY A 580 -19.38 -31.68 -9.75
C GLY A 580 -19.15 -30.21 -9.40
N ALA A 581 -18.22 -29.92 -8.49
CA ALA A 581 -17.59 -28.61 -8.42
C ALA A 581 -16.09 -28.87 -8.55
N ALA A 582 -15.53 -28.52 -9.71
CA ALA A 582 -14.12 -28.68 -10.02
C ALA A 582 -13.25 -28.20 -8.86
N ALA A 583 -12.39 -29.08 -8.36
CA ALA A 583 -11.33 -28.72 -7.43
C ALA A 583 -10.48 -27.61 -8.06
N PRO A 584 -10.30 -26.44 -7.43
CA PRO A 584 -9.54 -25.37 -8.03
C PRO A 584 -8.04 -25.68 -7.94
N GLY A 585 -7.42 -25.89 -9.10
CA GLY A 585 -6.00 -25.66 -9.39
C GLY A 585 -4.99 -26.61 -8.73
N ALA A 586 -4.13 -27.23 -9.54
CA ALA A 586 -2.90 -27.83 -9.02
C ALA A 586 -2.09 -26.76 -8.24
N ASP A 587 -1.36 -27.19 -7.19
CA ASP A 587 -0.44 -26.30 -6.49
C ASP A 587 0.47 -25.61 -7.51
N PRO A 588 0.61 -24.26 -7.50
CA PRO A 588 1.53 -23.61 -8.41
C PRO A 588 2.92 -24.21 -8.19
N ALA A 589 3.44 -24.84 -9.24
CA ALA A 589 4.75 -25.48 -9.19
C ALA A 589 5.79 -24.46 -8.68
N PRO A 590 6.72 -24.86 -7.80
CA PRO A 590 7.75 -23.96 -7.32
C PRO A 590 8.49 -23.37 -8.52
N LEU A 591 8.63 -22.05 -8.51
CA LEU A 591 9.26 -21.30 -9.58
C LEU A 591 10.67 -21.88 -9.89
N ARG A 592 10.89 -22.27 -11.15
CA ARG A 592 12.12 -22.96 -11.62
C ARG A 592 13.16 -21.94 -12.08
N PHE A 593 14.40 -22.31 -12.37
CA PHE A 593 15.31 -21.44 -13.12
C PHE A 593 15.02 -21.60 -14.62
N VAL A 594 14.95 -20.51 -15.39
CA VAL A 594 14.80 -20.59 -16.84
C VAL A 594 16.14 -20.27 -17.48
N THR A 595 16.74 -21.26 -18.13
CA THR A 595 18.02 -21.11 -18.82
C THR A 595 17.85 -20.27 -20.10
N LEU A 596 18.93 -19.64 -20.56
CA LEU A 596 18.93 -18.98 -21.88
C LEU A 596 18.57 -19.95 -23.01
N ALA A 597 18.96 -21.23 -22.90
CA ALA A 597 18.62 -22.28 -23.87
C ALA A 597 17.12 -22.60 -23.89
N GLU A 598 16.44 -22.53 -22.74
CA GLU A 598 14.98 -22.66 -22.67
C GLU A 598 14.29 -21.41 -23.24
N LEU A 599 14.78 -20.21 -22.93
CA LEU A 599 14.22 -18.97 -23.48
C LEU A 599 14.32 -18.91 -25.01
N LYS A 600 15.40 -19.43 -25.61
CA LYS A 600 15.55 -19.49 -27.08
C LYS A 600 14.50 -20.36 -27.79
N ARG A 601 13.78 -21.21 -27.04
CA ARG A 601 12.71 -22.07 -27.57
C ARG A 601 11.31 -21.51 -27.28
N LYS A 602 11.23 -20.33 -26.68
CA LYS A 602 9.99 -19.71 -26.22
C LYS A 602 9.84 -18.31 -26.79
N LYS A 603 8.59 -17.85 -26.90
CA LYS A 603 8.29 -16.46 -27.23
C LYS A 603 8.38 -15.61 -25.98
N VAL A 604 9.22 -14.58 -26.02
CA VAL A 604 9.52 -13.70 -24.89
C VAL A 604 8.78 -12.38 -25.04
N PHE A 605 7.93 -12.09 -24.06
CA PHE A 605 7.18 -10.84 -24.00
C PHE A 605 7.79 -9.88 -22.98
N ILE A 606 7.89 -8.60 -23.31
CA ILE A 606 8.38 -7.55 -22.42
C ILE A 606 7.25 -6.57 -22.11
N PRO A 607 6.90 -6.36 -20.83
CA PRO A 607 5.92 -5.35 -20.43
C PRO A 607 6.22 -3.98 -21.01
N ARG A 608 5.18 -3.27 -21.46
CA ARG A 608 5.31 -1.97 -22.13
C ARG A 608 5.36 -0.84 -21.11
N MET A 609 6.36 -0.87 -20.23
CA MET A 609 6.57 0.19 -19.23
C MET A 609 6.90 1.53 -19.89
N SER A 610 7.72 1.49 -20.94
CA SER A 610 8.14 2.66 -21.71
C SER A 610 8.55 2.26 -23.13
N ASP A 611 9.01 3.25 -23.90
CA ASP A 611 9.60 3.06 -25.23
C ASP A 611 10.94 2.31 -25.22
N HIS A 612 11.64 2.31 -24.09
CA HIS A 612 12.82 1.46 -23.90
C HIS A 612 12.51 -0.03 -24.08
N SER A 613 11.29 -0.48 -23.79
CA SER A 613 10.90 -1.90 -23.97
C SER A 613 11.06 -2.36 -25.42
N LEU A 614 10.86 -1.49 -26.42
CA LEU A 614 11.11 -1.84 -27.83
C LEU A 614 12.60 -2.04 -28.11
N LEU A 615 13.46 -1.18 -27.55
CA LEU A 615 14.92 -1.29 -27.69
C LEU A 615 15.45 -2.54 -26.95
N ILE A 616 14.89 -2.85 -25.77
CA ILE A 616 15.24 -4.07 -25.02
C ILE A 616 14.82 -5.32 -25.80
N ALA A 617 13.64 -5.33 -26.43
CA ALA A 617 13.24 -6.42 -27.31
C ALA A 617 14.23 -6.60 -28.48
N GLY A 618 14.69 -5.50 -29.07
CA GLY A 618 15.77 -5.51 -30.06
C GLY A 618 17.07 -6.13 -29.53
N ALA A 619 17.48 -5.74 -28.33
CA ALA A 619 18.67 -6.29 -27.67
C ALA A 619 18.59 -7.81 -27.45
N LEU A 620 17.41 -8.33 -27.11
CA LEU A 620 17.18 -9.77 -26.94
C LEU A 620 17.19 -10.51 -28.29
N ARG A 621 16.56 -9.94 -29.32
CA ARG A 621 16.60 -10.50 -30.69
C ARG A 621 18.02 -10.61 -31.23
N ALA A 622 18.89 -9.65 -30.91
CA ALA A 622 20.30 -9.69 -31.27
C ALA A 622 21.09 -10.87 -30.66
N GLU A 623 20.56 -11.50 -29.61
CA GLU A 623 21.13 -12.71 -28.97
C GLU A 623 20.40 -14.00 -29.39
N GLY A 624 19.48 -13.90 -30.36
CA GLY A 624 18.73 -15.02 -30.92
C GLY A 624 17.48 -15.43 -30.12
N LEU A 625 16.87 -14.51 -29.38
CA LEU A 625 15.58 -14.73 -28.71
C LEU A 625 14.43 -14.20 -29.56
N ASP A 626 13.31 -14.93 -29.64
CA ASP A 626 12.06 -14.40 -30.19
C ASP A 626 11.42 -13.46 -29.16
N ALA A 627 11.77 -12.17 -29.22
CA ALA A 627 11.37 -11.19 -28.23
C ALA A 627 10.55 -10.03 -28.81
N THR A 628 9.42 -9.74 -28.17
CA THR A 628 8.56 -8.59 -28.46
C THR A 628 8.18 -7.84 -27.19
N ALA A 629 8.01 -6.52 -27.30
CA ALA A 629 7.32 -5.77 -26.25
C ALA A 629 5.80 -5.96 -26.40
N PHE A 630 5.05 -5.88 -25.30
CA PHE A 630 3.60 -5.79 -25.37
C PHE A 630 3.17 -4.53 -26.12
N ARG A 631 1.98 -4.57 -26.73
CA ARG A 631 1.38 -3.36 -27.31
C ARG A 631 1.11 -2.31 -26.22
N PRO A 632 1.08 -1.01 -26.56
CA PRO A 632 0.76 0.05 -25.61
C PRO A 632 -0.53 -0.23 -24.82
N PRO A 633 -0.57 0.11 -23.53
CA PRO A 633 -1.77 -0.09 -22.71
C PRO A 633 -2.95 0.73 -23.23
N THR A 634 -4.14 0.15 -23.11
CA THR A 634 -5.43 0.75 -23.50
C THR A 634 -6.44 0.60 -22.37
N GLU A 635 -7.60 1.25 -22.47
CA GLU A 635 -8.70 1.06 -21.51
C GLU A 635 -9.18 -0.40 -21.46
N ASP A 636 -9.17 -1.11 -22.59
CA ASP A 636 -9.48 -2.55 -22.65
C ASP A 636 -8.46 -3.38 -21.85
N ALA A 637 -7.15 -3.10 -22.02
CA ALA A 637 -6.12 -3.78 -21.24
C ALA A 637 -6.32 -3.53 -19.74
N LEU A 638 -6.53 -2.28 -19.33
CA LEU A 638 -6.78 -1.95 -17.93
C LEU A 638 -8.01 -2.68 -17.37
N GLU A 639 -9.11 -2.75 -18.12
CA GLU A 639 -10.33 -3.44 -17.70
C GLU A 639 -10.15 -4.96 -17.57
N ARG A 640 -9.37 -5.59 -18.46
CA ARG A 640 -8.96 -7.00 -18.31
C ARG A 640 -8.17 -7.22 -17.04
N GLY A 641 -7.16 -6.39 -16.82
CA GLY A 641 -6.31 -6.47 -15.64
C GLY A 641 -7.08 -6.31 -14.32
N ARG A 642 -8.06 -5.40 -14.28
CA ARG A 642 -8.94 -5.19 -13.11
C ARG A 642 -9.69 -6.44 -12.67
N ARG A 643 -10.05 -7.34 -13.59
CA ARG A 643 -10.75 -8.60 -13.25
C ARG A 643 -9.88 -9.56 -12.44
N HIS A 644 -8.57 -9.43 -12.55
CA HIS A 644 -7.58 -10.24 -11.85
C HIS A 644 -6.84 -9.47 -10.75
N ALA A 645 -7.13 -8.17 -10.56
CA ALA A 645 -6.66 -7.34 -9.45
C ALA A 645 -7.72 -7.25 -8.34
N ASN A 646 -7.32 -6.93 -7.11
CA ASN A 646 -8.29 -6.64 -6.02
C ASN A 646 -8.53 -5.13 -5.82
N GLY A 647 -7.89 -4.29 -6.63
CA GLY A 647 -8.02 -2.84 -6.61
C GLY A 647 -7.25 -2.18 -5.47
N LYS A 648 -6.36 -2.94 -4.80
CA LYS A 648 -5.41 -2.41 -3.82
C LYS A 648 -4.01 -2.33 -4.39
N GLU A 649 -3.70 -3.04 -5.47
CA GLU A 649 -2.40 -3.01 -6.14
C GLU A 649 -2.11 -1.60 -6.73
N CYS A 650 -0.83 -1.26 -6.97
CA CYS A 650 -0.53 0.02 -7.62
C CYS A 650 -0.98 -0.05 -9.09
N LEU A 651 -1.38 1.09 -9.69
CA LEU A 651 -1.83 1.19 -11.09
C LEU A 651 -1.00 0.39 -12.12
N PRO A 652 0.35 0.35 -12.05
CA PRO A 652 1.14 -0.48 -12.96
C PRO A 652 0.72 -1.95 -12.99
N TYR A 653 0.33 -2.52 -11.85
CA TYR A 653 0.02 -3.95 -11.75
C TYR A 653 -1.17 -4.39 -12.62
N PRO A 654 -2.40 -3.83 -12.49
CA PRO A 654 -3.50 -4.18 -13.38
C PRO A 654 -3.18 -3.85 -14.85
N LEU A 655 -2.39 -2.81 -15.15
CA LEU A 655 -1.96 -2.55 -16.53
C LEU A 655 -1.10 -3.68 -17.09
N ILE A 656 -0.07 -4.11 -16.35
CA ILE A 656 0.82 -5.21 -16.76
C ILE A 656 0.05 -6.51 -16.94
N VAL A 657 -0.86 -6.85 -16.01
CA VAL A 657 -1.72 -8.04 -16.14
C VAL A 657 -2.59 -7.92 -17.39
N GLY A 658 -3.21 -6.76 -17.60
CA GLY A 658 -4.04 -6.47 -18.76
C GLY A 658 -3.32 -6.59 -20.11
N GLU A 659 -2.14 -6.00 -20.21
CA GLU A 659 -1.25 -6.09 -21.37
C GLU A 659 -0.88 -7.55 -21.66
N ALA A 660 -0.48 -8.29 -20.62
CA ALA A 660 -0.10 -9.69 -20.74
C ALA A 660 -1.27 -10.55 -21.22
N LEU A 661 -2.45 -10.41 -20.61
CA LEU A 661 -3.64 -11.16 -21.04
C LEU A 661 -4.00 -10.86 -22.49
N ARG A 662 -4.09 -9.57 -22.85
CA ARG A 662 -4.47 -9.15 -24.22
C ARG A 662 -3.52 -9.72 -25.28
N ASP A 663 -2.22 -9.72 -25.02
CA ASP A 663 -1.21 -10.14 -25.99
C ASP A 663 -1.04 -11.67 -26.02
N LEU A 664 -1.08 -12.34 -24.86
CA LEU A 664 -1.08 -13.81 -24.81
C LEU A 664 -2.35 -14.41 -25.44
N GLU A 665 -3.52 -13.78 -25.24
CA GLU A 665 -4.76 -14.18 -25.93
C GLU A 665 -4.66 -14.03 -27.45
N ALA A 666 -4.01 -12.96 -27.93
CA ALA A 666 -3.83 -12.75 -29.36
C ALA A 666 -2.92 -13.82 -29.98
N GLU A 667 -1.87 -14.22 -29.27
CA GLU A 667 -0.94 -15.26 -29.69
C GLU A 667 -1.54 -16.67 -29.60
N ALA A 668 -2.38 -16.92 -28.58
CA ALA A 668 -3.12 -18.17 -28.46
C ALA A 668 -4.09 -18.37 -29.65
N LYS A 669 -4.71 -17.29 -30.16
CA LYS A 669 -5.58 -17.36 -31.35
C LYS A 669 -4.87 -17.78 -32.62
N VAL A 670 -3.56 -17.54 -32.71
CA VAL A 670 -2.72 -17.98 -33.84
C VAL A 670 -1.96 -19.28 -33.55
N GLY A 671 -2.32 -19.99 -32.48
CA GLY A 671 -1.86 -21.34 -32.19
C GLY A 671 -0.75 -21.46 -31.15
N MET A 672 -0.32 -20.38 -30.50
CA MET A 672 0.68 -20.46 -29.43
C MET A 672 0.09 -21.12 -28.17
N LYS A 673 0.74 -22.14 -27.62
CA LYS A 673 0.33 -22.70 -26.33
C LYS A 673 0.79 -21.79 -25.18
N PRO A 674 0.05 -21.71 -24.06
CA PRO A 674 0.46 -20.90 -22.90
C PRO A 674 1.88 -21.20 -22.40
N GLU A 675 2.28 -22.48 -22.40
CA GLU A 675 3.61 -22.94 -21.99
C GLU A 675 4.76 -22.48 -22.92
N ASP A 676 4.47 -22.06 -24.15
CA ASP A 676 5.45 -21.54 -25.10
C ASP A 676 5.74 -20.04 -24.88
N GLY A 677 4.90 -19.36 -24.09
CA GLY A 677 5.04 -17.94 -23.75
C GLY A 677 5.79 -17.69 -22.43
N VAL A 678 6.70 -16.71 -22.45
CA VAL A 678 7.39 -16.21 -21.24
C VAL A 678 7.22 -14.70 -21.14
N VAL A 679 6.72 -14.23 -20.00
CA VAL A 679 6.67 -12.79 -19.70
C VAL A 679 7.93 -12.40 -18.93
N MET A 680 8.80 -11.60 -19.55
CA MET A 680 10.04 -11.13 -18.94
C MET A 680 9.78 -9.88 -18.09
N PHE A 681 9.77 -10.05 -16.77
CA PHE A 681 9.47 -9.01 -15.79
C PHE A 681 10.60 -8.85 -14.77
N SER A 682 11.15 -7.64 -14.62
CA SER A 682 12.15 -7.37 -13.59
C SER A 682 11.54 -7.49 -12.19
N SER A 683 12.25 -8.14 -11.27
CA SER A 683 11.87 -8.12 -9.85
C SER A 683 12.88 -7.36 -9.00
N SER A 684 12.42 -6.81 -7.87
CA SER A 684 13.25 -6.08 -6.91
C SER A 684 13.37 -6.82 -5.59
N SER A 685 14.44 -6.53 -4.85
CA SER A 685 14.70 -7.10 -3.54
C SER A 685 14.33 -6.22 -2.35
N GLY A 686 13.73 -5.05 -2.59
CA GLY A 686 13.35 -4.10 -1.53
C GLY A 686 11.98 -4.37 -0.90
N SER A 687 11.61 -3.55 0.08
CA SER A 687 10.29 -3.58 0.75
C SER A 687 9.15 -2.97 -0.08
N CYS A 688 9.43 -2.51 -1.30
CA CYS A 688 8.41 -2.04 -2.23
C CYS A 688 7.52 -3.21 -2.71
N ARG A 689 6.27 -2.89 -3.07
CA ARG A 689 5.31 -3.84 -3.66
C ARG A 689 5.80 -4.49 -4.94
N PHE A 690 6.66 -3.80 -5.71
CA PHE A 690 7.26 -4.30 -6.94
C PHE A 690 7.97 -5.66 -6.75
N SER A 691 8.49 -5.93 -5.55
CA SER A 691 9.10 -7.23 -5.20
C SER A 691 8.15 -8.43 -5.24
N GLN A 692 6.83 -8.21 -5.26
CA GLN A 692 5.80 -9.24 -5.32
C GLN A 692 5.18 -9.39 -6.72
N TYR A 693 5.49 -8.50 -7.66
CA TYR A 693 4.80 -8.42 -8.95
C TYR A 693 4.97 -9.68 -9.79
N ALA A 694 6.18 -10.20 -9.90
CA ALA A 694 6.44 -11.36 -10.75
C ALA A 694 5.58 -12.58 -10.36
N GLN A 695 5.59 -12.94 -9.07
CA GLN A 695 4.78 -14.06 -8.55
C GLN A 695 3.28 -13.79 -8.65
N ALA A 696 2.85 -12.54 -8.41
CA ALA A 696 1.44 -12.18 -8.49
C ALA A 696 0.94 -12.19 -9.95
N LEU A 697 1.76 -11.73 -10.89
CA LEU A 697 1.47 -11.75 -12.32
C LEU A 697 1.28 -13.18 -12.81
N GLU A 698 2.20 -14.09 -12.47
CA GLU A 698 2.11 -15.50 -12.85
C GLU A 698 0.82 -16.14 -12.33
N ARG A 699 0.49 -15.95 -11.04
CA ARG A 699 -0.79 -16.40 -10.48
C ARG A 699 -2.00 -15.81 -11.20
N SER A 700 -1.92 -14.54 -11.59
CA SER A 700 -3.02 -13.87 -12.30
C SER A 700 -3.21 -14.43 -13.72
N LEU A 701 -2.12 -14.80 -14.40
CA LEU A 701 -2.16 -15.46 -15.72
C LEU A 701 -2.76 -16.87 -15.61
N HIS A 702 -2.34 -17.65 -14.62
CA HIS A 702 -2.89 -19.00 -14.39
C HIS A 702 -4.37 -18.93 -14.06
N ALA A 703 -4.79 -18.01 -13.18
CA ALA A 703 -6.20 -17.79 -12.86
C ALA A 703 -7.05 -17.29 -14.05
N ALA A 704 -6.40 -16.78 -15.11
CA ALA A 704 -7.05 -16.37 -16.35
C ALA A 704 -7.12 -17.47 -17.42
N GLY A 705 -6.66 -18.69 -17.11
CA GLY A 705 -6.66 -19.83 -18.03
C GLY A 705 -5.38 -20.03 -18.82
N PHE A 706 -4.31 -19.28 -18.54
CA PHE A 706 -2.98 -19.48 -19.13
C PHE A 706 -2.10 -20.37 -18.23
N GLU A 707 -2.61 -21.55 -17.86
CA GLU A 707 -1.85 -22.53 -17.09
C GLU A 707 -0.56 -22.92 -17.85
N GLY A 708 0.59 -22.84 -17.18
CA GLY A 708 1.90 -23.10 -17.78
C GLY A 708 2.66 -21.87 -18.31
N ALA A 709 2.00 -20.72 -18.46
CA ALA A 709 2.69 -19.46 -18.78
C ALA A 709 3.66 -19.09 -17.64
N THR A 710 4.89 -18.73 -17.99
CA THR A 710 5.97 -18.48 -17.02
C THR A 710 6.30 -16.98 -16.96
N VAL A 711 6.50 -16.45 -15.75
CA VAL A 711 7.08 -15.12 -15.56
C VAL A 711 8.56 -15.24 -15.20
N ALA A 712 9.45 -14.64 -16.01
CA ALA A 712 10.90 -14.73 -15.83
C ALA A 712 11.53 -13.36 -15.56
N SER A 713 12.56 -13.29 -14.72
CA SER A 713 13.28 -12.05 -14.40
C SER A 713 14.68 -12.03 -14.99
N LEU A 714 15.06 -10.91 -15.61
CA LEU A 714 16.44 -10.69 -16.04
C LEU A 714 17.29 -10.33 -14.80
N ALA A 715 18.17 -11.22 -14.35
CA ALA A 715 19.02 -10.97 -13.17
C ALA A 715 20.49 -10.83 -13.59
N GLY A 716 21.19 -9.81 -13.08
CA GLY A 716 22.65 -9.76 -13.16
C GLY A 716 23.29 -10.91 -12.39
N ARG A 717 24.54 -11.28 -12.72
CA ARG A 717 25.35 -12.30 -12.02
C ARG A 717 25.35 -12.06 -10.50
N SER A 718 24.42 -12.66 -9.78
CA SER A 718 24.33 -12.66 -8.32
C SER A 718 24.72 -14.05 -7.84
N LYS A 719 25.62 -14.12 -6.86
CA LYS A 719 25.99 -15.39 -6.19
C LYS A 719 24.87 -15.94 -5.28
N GLU A 720 23.79 -15.20 -5.11
CA GLU A 720 22.61 -15.65 -4.41
C GLU A 720 21.46 -15.81 -5.43
N PRO A 721 20.82 -17.00 -5.53
CA PRO A 721 19.78 -17.34 -6.51
C PRO A 721 18.42 -16.72 -6.16
N GLN A 722 18.41 -15.40 -5.91
CA GLN A 722 17.42 -14.67 -5.10
C GLN A 722 16.02 -14.49 -5.74
N LEU A 723 15.83 -14.84 -7.01
CA LEU A 723 14.54 -14.74 -7.71
C LEU A 723 14.37 -15.94 -8.60
N HIS A 724 13.35 -16.73 -8.36
CA HIS A 724 13.06 -17.89 -9.19
C HIS A 724 12.58 -17.42 -10.58
N ASN A 725 12.91 -18.17 -11.64
CA ASN A 725 12.87 -17.86 -13.08
C ASN A 725 13.84 -16.76 -13.54
N HIS A 726 15.07 -16.73 -13.04
CA HIS A 726 16.09 -15.82 -13.57
C HIS A 726 16.94 -16.47 -14.68
N PHE A 727 17.53 -15.65 -15.55
CA PHE A 727 18.66 -16.07 -16.39
C PHE A 727 19.81 -15.06 -16.23
N THR A 728 21.04 -15.55 -16.37
CA THR A 728 22.23 -14.69 -16.35
C THR A 728 22.51 -14.19 -17.77
N PRO A 729 22.45 -12.87 -18.06
CA PRO A 729 22.76 -12.35 -19.38
C PRO A 729 24.25 -12.52 -19.71
N SER A 730 24.55 -12.71 -20.99
CA SER A 730 25.92 -12.58 -21.51
C SER A 730 26.41 -11.13 -21.32
N LEU A 731 27.73 -10.90 -21.30
CA LEU A 731 28.27 -9.53 -21.26
C LEU A 731 27.79 -8.71 -22.47
N LYS A 732 27.67 -9.35 -23.63
CA LYS A 732 27.14 -8.75 -24.85
C LYS A 732 25.68 -8.34 -24.70
N LEU A 733 24.83 -9.21 -24.16
CA LEU A 733 23.43 -8.89 -23.88
C LEU A 733 23.31 -7.76 -22.85
N ALA A 734 24.11 -7.80 -21.77
CA ALA A 734 24.13 -6.74 -20.77
C ALA A 734 24.53 -5.38 -21.38
N ALA A 735 25.51 -5.37 -22.28
CA ALA A 735 25.91 -4.17 -23.03
C ALA A 735 24.80 -3.66 -23.93
N ASN A 736 24.10 -4.54 -24.64
CA ASN A 736 23.00 -4.16 -25.53
C ASN A 736 21.79 -3.65 -24.74
N ILE A 737 21.43 -4.28 -23.61
CA ILE A 737 20.36 -3.78 -22.73
C ILE A 737 20.73 -2.40 -22.17
N TRP A 738 22.00 -2.19 -21.78
CA TRP A 738 22.44 -0.89 -21.30
C TRP A 738 22.37 0.19 -22.39
N LYS A 739 22.83 -0.13 -23.61
CA LYS A 739 22.69 0.75 -24.77
C LYS A 739 21.21 1.05 -25.10
N ALA A 740 20.30 0.10 -24.92
CA ALA A 740 18.86 0.32 -25.07
C ALA A 740 18.33 1.37 -24.08
N TYR A 741 18.73 1.32 -22.81
CA TYR A 741 18.36 2.33 -21.82
C TYR A 741 18.87 3.73 -22.21
N LEU A 742 20.16 3.84 -22.53
CA LEU A 742 20.80 5.10 -22.90
C LEU A 742 20.21 5.70 -24.18
N ALA A 743 20.04 4.89 -25.23
CA ALA A 743 19.47 5.35 -26.49
C ALA A 743 18.04 5.86 -26.28
N GLY A 744 17.20 5.13 -25.53
CA GLY A 744 15.85 5.57 -25.22
C GLY A 744 15.81 6.87 -24.41
N ASP A 745 16.67 7.01 -23.40
CA ASP A 745 16.75 8.23 -22.58
C ASP A 745 17.17 9.45 -23.42
N TYR A 746 18.25 9.33 -24.20
CA TYR A 746 18.75 10.44 -25.02
C TYR A 746 17.81 10.82 -26.15
N MET A 747 17.19 9.83 -26.82
CA MET A 747 16.21 10.10 -27.85
C MET A 747 14.99 10.82 -27.28
N HIS A 748 14.49 10.36 -26.12
CA HIS A 748 13.33 10.97 -25.47
C HIS A 748 13.64 12.37 -24.92
N GLN A 749 14.81 12.57 -24.31
CA GLN A 749 15.24 13.90 -23.87
C GLN A 749 15.30 14.88 -25.05
N LEU A 750 15.93 14.49 -26.16
CA LEU A 750 16.01 15.34 -27.34
C LEU A 750 14.62 15.63 -27.92
N LEU A 751 13.71 14.65 -27.91
CA LEU A 751 12.31 14.87 -28.28
C LEU A 751 11.66 15.95 -27.41
N LEU A 752 11.76 15.85 -26.07
CA LEU A 752 11.13 16.79 -25.15
C LEU A 752 11.75 18.20 -25.19
N GLU A 753 13.04 18.33 -25.53
CA GLU A 753 13.68 19.64 -25.69
C GLU A 753 13.26 20.36 -26.98
N ASN A 754 12.79 19.63 -28.00
CA ASN A 754 12.51 20.15 -29.34
C ASN A 754 10.99 20.24 -29.64
N ARG A 755 10.22 19.20 -29.33
CA ARG A 755 8.77 19.09 -29.58
C ARG A 755 7.94 20.27 -29.04
N PRO A 756 8.22 20.84 -27.86
CA PRO A 756 7.44 21.98 -27.36
C PRO A 756 7.57 23.21 -28.24
N TYR A 757 8.71 23.37 -28.94
CA TYR A 757 9.02 24.56 -29.74
C TYR A 757 8.74 24.38 -31.24
N GLU A 758 8.34 23.19 -31.68
CA GLU A 758 7.97 22.91 -33.07
C GLU A 758 6.89 23.89 -33.57
N ILE A 759 7.11 24.46 -34.75
CA ILE A 759 6.15 25.28 -35.48
C ILE A 759 5.77 24.63 -36.81
N HIS A 760 4.55 24.91 -37.27
CA HIS A 760 4.03 24.35 -38.51
C HIS A 760 4.42 25.21 -39.72
N THR A 761 5.26 24.68 -40.60
CA THR A 761 5.61 25.24 -41.92
C THR A 761 5.15 24.34 -43.06
N GLU A 762 5.10 24.85 -44.29
CA GLU A 762 4.76 24.05 -45.48
C GLU A 762 5.72 22.86 -45.67
N GLU A 763 7.02 23.08 -45.47
CA GLU A 763 8.04 22.03 -45.49
C GLU A 763 7.80 20.97 -44.43
N SER A 764 7.46 21.38 -43.20
CA SER A 764 7.14 20.44 -42.12
C SER A 764 5.88 19.61 -42.41
N ALA A 765 4.88 20.21 -43.07
CA ALA A 765 3.66 19.53 -43.48
C ALA A 765 3.95 18.48 -44.56
N LYS A 766 4.81 18.80 -45.54
CA LYS A 766 5.25 17.87 -46.59
C LYS A 766 6.05 16.71 -46.01
N ALA A 767 7.00 16.98 -45.12
CA ALA A 767 7.78 15.94 -44.43
C ALA A 767 6.89 15.01 -43.62
N LYS A 768 5.92 15.58 -42.89
CA LYS A 768 4.91 14.83 -42.14
C LYS A 768 4.07 13.92 -43.03
N ALA A 769 3.54 14.44 -44.14
CA ALA A 769 2.77 13.64 -45.09
C ALA A 769 3.59 12.48 -45.66
N GLY A 770 4.87 12.70 -45.96
CA GLY A 770 5.78 11.64 -46.42
C GLY A 770 5.99 10.52 -45.40
N LEU A 771 6.16 10.85 -44.11
CA LEU A 771 6.27 9.85 -43.05
C LEU A 771 4.96 9.07 -42.84
N LEU A 772 3.81 9.76 -42.91
CA LEU A 772 2.49 9.14 -42.80
C LEU A 772 2.18 8.20 -43.96
N ALA A 773 2.66 8.50 -45.17
CA ALA A 773 2.52 7.62 -46.33
C ALA A 773 3.21 6.24 -46.13
N GLY A 774 4.19 6.16 -45.23
CA GLY A 774 4.79 4.88 -44.82
C GLY A 774 3.87 3.99 -43.97
N GLY A 775 2.70 4.48 -43.56
CA GLY A 775 1.65 3.71 -42.88
C GLY A 775 2.14 2.95 -41.65
N ARG A 776 1.66 1.71 -41.47
CA ARG A 776 2.06 0.83 -40.36
C ARG A 776 3.55 0.50 -40.34
N ALA A 777 4.28 0.60 -41.45
CA ALA A 777 5.72 0.35 -41.47
C ALA A 777 6.51 1.41 -40.68
N VAL A 778 6.01 2.65 -40.65
CA VAL A 778 6.60 3.77 -39.90
C VAL A 778 5.93 3.91 -38.53
N LEU A 779 4.60 3.86 -38.50
CA LEU A 779 3.82 4.11 -37.29
C LEU A 779 3.77 2.90 -36.35
N GLY A 780 3.79 1.67 -36.87
CA GLY A 780 3.63 0.43 -36.10
C GLY A 780 2.56 0.52 -34.99
N ASP A 781 2.93 0.18 -33.76
CA ASP A 781 2.06 0.23 -32.57
C ASP A 781 1.75 1.65 -32.06
N PHE A 782 2.39 2.70 -32.59
CA PHE A 782 2.02 4.09 -32.30
C PHE A 782 0.65 4.45 -32.88
N ALA A 783 0.30 3.87 -34.04
CA ALA A 783 -1.04 4.01 -34.60
C ALA A 783 -2.10 3.37 -33.68
N ASP A 784 -1.80 2.19 -33.14
CA ASP A 784 -2.68 1.47 -32.22
C ASP A 784 -2.83 2.21 -30.87
N ARG A 785 -1.83 3.01 -30.45
CA ARG A 785 -1.88 3.87 -29.25
C ARG A 785 -2.85 5.04 -29.38
N LEU A 786 -2.90 5.66 -30.56
CA LEU A 786 -3.55 6.95 -30.72
C LEU A 786 -5.08 6.86 -30.88
N ASP A 787 -5.62 5.72 -31.33
CA ASP A 787 -7.06 5.55 -31.64
C ASP A 787 -7.62 6.76 -32.43
N LEU A 788 -6.83 7.27 -33.38
CA LEU A 788 -7.17 8.43 -34.21
C LEU A 788 -7.48 7.98 -35.64
N SER A 789 -8.44 8.64 -36.27
CA SER A 789 -8.61 8.56 -37.72
C SER A 789 -7.35 9.06 -38.46
N ASP A 790 -7.09 8.60 -39.68
CA ASP A 790 -5.94 9.06 -40.47
C ASP A 790 -5.91 10.59 -40.63
N LYS A 791 -7.09 11.20 -40.76
CA LYS A 791 -7.28 12.66 -40.83
C LYS A 791 -6.90 13.34 -39.52
N ASP A 792 -7.25 12.76 -38.38
CA ASP A 792 -6.87 13.28 -37.07
C ASP A 792 -5.39 13.06 -36.77
N LEU A 793 -4.81 11.96 -37.24
CA LEU A 793 -3.39 11.65 -37.07
C LEU A 793 -2.54 12.68 -37.83
N ALA A 794 -2.93 13.00 -39.07
CA ALA A 794 -2.34 14.08 -39.87
C ALA A 794 -2.51 15.47 -39.25
N ARG A 795 -3.52 15.70 -38.40
CA ARG A 795 -3.75 17.00 -37.75
C ARG A 795 -3.09 17.13 -36.37
N LYS A 796 -3.19 16.10 -35.53
CA LYS A 796 -2.89 16.17 -34.10
C LYS A 796 -1.47 15.72 -33.73
N VAL A 797 -0.83 14.87 -34.53
CA VAL A 797 0.53 14.36 -34.26
C VAL A 797 1.57 15.35 -34.75
N LYS A 798 2.62 15.62 -33.98
CA LYS A 798 3.71 16.52 -34.42
C LYS A 798 4.71 15.81 -35.33
N LEU A 799 5.42 16.55 -36.18
CA LEU A 799 6.46 15.97 -37.03
C LEU A 799 7.56 15.32 -36.17
N SER A 800 7.93 15.97 -35.06
CA SER A 800 8.91 15.44 -34.10
C SER A 800 8.50 14.07 -33.54
N ASP A 801 7.21 13.83 -33.30
CA ASP A 801 6.71 12.53 -32.82
C ASP A 801 6.93 11.45 -33.89
N LEU A 802 6.65 11.73 -35.16
CA LEU A 802 6.83 10.75 -36.25
C LEU A 802 8.31 10.42 -36.49
N ILE A 803 9.19 11.41 -36.41
CA ILE A 803 10.65 11.21 -36.51
C ILE A 803 11.13 10.32 -35.36
N TYR A 804 10.66 10.57 -34.14
CA TYR A 804 10.98 9.76 -32.97
C TYR A 804 10.52 8.31 -33.11
N GLU A 805 9.25 8.09 -33.47
CA GLU A 805 8.68 6.73 -33.60
C GLU A 805 9.39 5.91 -34.69
N LYS A 806 9.72 6.55 -35.82
CA LYS A 806 10.52 5.92 -36.88
C LYS A 806 11.91 5.53 -36.36
N ALA A 807 12.62 6.49 -35.76
CA ALA A 807 13.96 6.26 -35.25
C ALA A 807 14.00 5.20 -34.15
N LEU A 808 12.98 5.13 -33.30
CA LEU A 808 12.87 4.15 -32.22
C LEU A 808 12.81 2.71 -32.76
N ARG A 809 12.06 2.49 -33.84
CA ARG A 809 11.99 1.18 -34.52
C ARG A 809 13.28 0.83 -35.22
N GLU A 810 13.86 1.79 -35.95
CA GLU A 810 15.14 1.60 -36.62
C GLU A 810 16.26 1.29 -35.61
N ALA A 811 16.27 1.97 -34.46
CA ALA A 811 17.20 1.73 -33.37
C ALA A 811 16.97 0.35 -32.74
N SER A 812 15.71 -0.06 -32.52
CA SER A 812 15.36 -1.41 -32.05
C SER A 812 15.86 -2.50 -33.00
N ALA A 813 15.74 -2.29 -34.31
CA ALA A 813 16.25 -3.21 -35.33
C ALA A 813 17.78 -3.23 -35.42
N ALA A 814 18.43 -2.09 -35.17
CA ALA A 814 19.89 -1.96 -35.17
C ALA A 814 20.56 -2.50 -33.90
N MET A 815 19.79 -2.85 -32.86
CA MET A 815 20.34 -3.41 -31.62
C MET A 815 21.21 -4.64 -31.90
N GLY A 816 22.37 -4.70 -31.25
CA GLY A 816 23.39 -5.73 -31.48
C GLY A 816 24.45 -5.37 -32.51
N ASP A 817 24.20 -4.36 -33.34
CA ASP A 817 25.15 -3.76 -34.29
C ASP A 817 25.38 -2.29 -33.90
N GLU A 818 26.51 -2.02 -33.26
CA GLU A 818 26.77 -0.71 -32.66
C GLU A 818 26.97 0.40 -33.71
N GLU A 819 27.56 0.08 -34.87
CA GLU A 819 27.77 1.06 -35.93
C GLU A 819 26.44 1.47 -36.56
N LYS A 820 25.56 0.49 -36.84
CA LYS A 820 24.21 0.77 -37.32
C LYS A 820 23.40 1.56 -36.30
N LEU A 821 23.49 1.19 -35.02
CA LEU A 821 22.79 1.91 -33.96
C LEU A 821 23.23 3.38 -33.92
N VAL A 822 24.54 3.65 -33.88
CA VAL A 822 25.07 5.03 -33.88
C VAL A 822 24.62 5.80 -35.12
N ALA A 823 24.65 5.18 -36.31
CA ALA A 823 24.19 5.82 -37.54
C ALA A 823 22.70 6.19 -37.51
N VAL A 824 21.84 5.35 -36.91
CA VAL A 824 20.43 5.67 -36.68
C VAL A 824 20.28 6.84 -35.72
N LEU A 825 21.02 6.85 -34.60
CA LEU A 825 20.94 7.92 -33.60
C LEU A 825 21.43 9.27 -34.16
N GLU A 826 22.50 9.28 -34.93
CA GLU A 826 23.00 10.50 -35.59
C GLU A 826 22.04 11.03 -36.66
N ARG A 827 21.36 10.14 -37.39
CA ARG A 827 20.29 10.53 -38.32
C ARG A 827 19.10 11.11 -37.55
N PHE A 828 18.65 10.48 -36.48
CA PHE A 828 17.57 10.98 -35.64
C PHE A 828 17.87 12.39 -35.11
N VAL A 829 19.08 12.62 -34.60
CA VAL A 829 19.53 13.93 -34.13
C VAL A 829 19.46 14.97 -35.25
N ARG A 830 19.94 14.64 -36.44
CA ARG A 830 19.90 15.52 -37.62
C ARG A 830 18.46 15.85 -38.03
N ASP A 831 17.62 14.84 -38.17
CA ASP A 831 16.24 14.97 -38.65
C ASP A 831 15.40 15.78 -37.63
N LEU A 832 15.58 15.53 -36.33
CA LEU A 832 14.85 16.23 -35.28
C LEU A 832 15.29 17.69 -35.11
N THR A 833 16.60 17.96 -35.22
CA THR A 833 17.12 19.35 -35.13
C THR A 833 16.81 20.18 -36.36
N ALA A 834 16.50 19.56 -37.50
CA ALA A 834 16.03 20.22 -38.70
C ALA A 834 14.54 20.62 -38.65
N VAL A 835 13.77 20.13 -37.67
CA VAL A 835 12.37 20.51 -37.50
C VAL A 835 12.29 22.02 -37.19
N PRO A 836 11.48 22.81 -37.93
CA PRO A 836 11.30 24.23 -37.65
C PRO A 836 10.80 24.50 -36.22
N GLN A 837 11.43 25.46 -35.53
CA GLN A 837 11.14 25.78 -34.13
C GLN A 837 11.09 27.29 -33.87
N ASP A 838 10.18 27.74 -33.01
CA ASP A 838 10.17 29.09 -32.44
C ASP A 838 10.56 29.04 -30.97
N ARG A 839 11.71 29.66 -30.64
CA ARG A 839 12.25 29.76 -29.28
C ARG A 839 12.36 31.20 -28.80
N SER A 840 11.70 32.15 -29.48
CA SER A 840 11.68 33.56 -29.10
C SER A 840 11.08 33.78 -27.71
N GLN A 841 10.09 32.94 -27.34
CA GLN A 841 9.48 32.93 -26.02
C GLN A 841 9.93 31.70 -25.22
N PRO A 842 10.65 31.90 -24.11
CA PRO A 842 11.08 30.80 -23.27
C PRO A 842 9.92 30.24 -22.45
N LYS A 843 9.87 28.91 -22.35
CA LYS A 843 8.85 28.18 -21.61
C LYS A 843 9.37 27.80 -20.22
N PRO A 844 8.53 27.81 -19.17
CA PRO A 844 8.93 27.31 -17.86
C PRO A 844 9.32 25.83 -17.96
N LEU A 845 10.47 25.48 -17.40
CA LEU A 845 10.99 24.10 -17.39
C LEU A 845 10.46 23.35 -16.16
N ILE A 846 9.72 22.27 -16.40
CA ILE A 846 9.13 21.43 -15.35
C ILE A 846 9.85 20.08 -15.30
N GLY A 847 10.54 19.80 -14.20
CA GLY A 847 11.14 18.50 -13.94
C GLY A 847 10.10 17.48 -13.48
N VAL A 848 10.12 16.26 -14.00
CA VAL A 848 9.16 15.19 -13.67
C VAL A 848 9.93 13.99 -13.14
N THR A 849 9.64 13.62 -11.89
CA THR A 849 10.27 12.50 -11.17
C THR A 849 9.23 11.70 -10.37
N GLY A 850 9.63 10.60 -9.75
CA GLY A 850 8.75 9.71 -8.97
C GLY A 850 8.79 8.26 -9.43
N GLU A 851 7.66 7.55 -9.30
CA GLU A 851 7.61 6.10 -9.54
C GLU A 851 7.81 5.78 -11.03
N ILE A 852 8.71 4.83 -11.31
CA ILE A 852 9.33 4.67 -12.63
C ILE A 852 8.34 4.28 -13.74
N TYR A 853 7.37 3.42 -13.44
CA TYR A 853 6.40 2.97 -14.44
C TYR A 853 5.45 4.10 -14.79
N VAL A 854 4.81 4.72 -13.78
CA VAL A 854 3.86 5.81 -14.04
C VAL A 854 4.57 7.01 -14.66
N ARG A 855 5.81 7.31 -14.24
CA ARG A 855 6.61 8.39 -14.83
C ARG A 855 6.79 8.27 -16.33
N TRP A 856 7.04 7.07 -16.85
CA TRP A 856 7.38 6.83 -18.25
C TRP A 856 6.23 6.32 -19.13
N ASN A 857 5.16 5.78 -18.53
CA ASN A 857 4.05 5.23 -19.29
C ASN A 857 2.98 6.30 -19.56
N ASP A 858 2.90 6.76 -20.80
CA ASP A 858 1.98 7.81 -21.25
C ASP A 858 0.51 7.51 -20.92
N PHE A 859 0.05 6.26 -21.08
CA PHE A 859 -1.31 5.90 -20.71
C PHE A 859 -1.54 6.00 -19.20
N ALA A 860 -0.59 5.51 -18.39
CA ALA A 860 -0.70 5.48 -16.94
C ALA A 860 -0.61 6.87 -16.30
N ASN A 861 0.19 7.78 -16.88
CA ASN A 861 0.25 9.17 -16.44
C ASN A 861 -0.77 10.09 -17.11
N GLY A 862 -1.58 9.58 -18.03
CA GLY A 862 -2.60 10.37 -18.70
C GLY A 862 -2.02 11.43 -19.64
N ASP A 863 -0.93 11.11 -20.34
CA ASP A 863 -0.19 12.00 -21.23
C ASP A 863 0.34 13.27 -20.54
N LEU A 864 0.83 13.13 -19.30
CA LEU A 864 1.26 14.24 -18.45
C LEU A 864 2.21 15.21 -19.19
N LEU A 865 3.20 14.67 -19.92
CA LEU A 865 4.18 15.49 -20.64
C LEU A 865 3.52 16.33 -21.73
N ARG A 866 2.57 15.75 -22.49
CA ARG A 866 1.82 16.50 -23.50
C ARG A 866 0.91 17.55 -22.87
N GLN A 867 0.38 17.30 -21.67
CA GLN A 867 -0.40 18.30 -20.95
C GLN A 867 0.46 19.51 -20.54
N ILE A 868 1.68 19.28 -20.02
CA ILE A 868 2.63 20.36 -19.70
C ILE A 868 2.94 21.19 -20.95
N GLU A 869 3.22 20.51 -22.07
CA GLU A 869 3.53 21.16 -23.35
C GLU A 869 2.35 21.97 -23.90
N ALA A 870 1.14 21.40 -23.87
CA ALA A 870 -0.08 22.05 -24.35
C ALA A 870 -0.43 23.30 -23.52
N GLN A 871 -0.03 23.32 -22.25
CA GLN A 871 -0.18 24.45 -21.35
C GLN A 871 0.99 25.43 -21.45
N GLY A 872 1.93 25.25 -22.38
CA GLY A 872 3.02 26.17 -22.68
C GLY A 872 4.27 25.99 -21.83
N GLY A 873 4.48 24.82 -21.23
CA GLY A 873 5.71 24.43 -20.53
C GLY A 873 6.67 23.61 -21.39
N GLU A 874 7.90 23.46 -20.90
CA GLU A 874 8.88 22.46 -21.35
C GLU A 874 9.02 21.42 -20.24
N ALA A 875 9.08 20.13 -20.57
CA ALA A 875 9.19 19.06 -19.58
C ALA A 875 10.57 18.40 -19.63
N PHE A 876 11.14 18.10 -18.47
CA PHE A 876 12.30 17.23 -18.33
C PHE A 876 11.94 16.00 -17.52
N LEU A 877 12.15 14.80 -18.05
CA LEU A 877 11.83 13.55 -17.36
C LEU A 877 13.10 12.93 -16.77
N SER A 878 13.08 12.59 -15.48
CA SER A 878 14.20 11.85 -14.86
C SER A 878 14.52 10.57 -15.65
N PRO A 879 15.79 10.34 -16.07
CA PRO A 879 16.16 9.25 -16.97
C PRO A 879 15.84 7.87 -16.42
N MET A 880 15.61 6.87 -17.27
CA MET A 880 15.47 5.47 -16.86
C MET A 880 16.83 4.90 -16.38
N ALA A 881 17.93 5.35 -16.99
CA ALA A 881 19.30 4.95 -16.69
C ALA A 881 19.71 5.21 -15.22
N GLU A 882 19.15 6.26 -14.58
CA GLU A 882 19.45 6.59 -13.18
C GLU A 882 19.11 5.43 -12.23
N TYR A 883 18.06 4.67 -12.55
CA TYR A 883 17.60 3.54 -11.74
C TYR A 883 18.60 2.37 -11.80
N ILE A 884 19.15 2.09 -12.98
CA ILE A 884 20.19 1.06 -13.17
C ILE A 884 21.48 1.48 -12.46
N TYR A 885 21.88 2.75 -12.61
CA TYR A 885 23.04 3.29 -11.91
C TYR A 885 22.88 3.23 -10.38
N ASN A 886 21.70 3.58 -9.85
CA ASN A 886 21.38 3.46 -8.43
C ASN A 886 21.55 2.02 -7.93
N GLY A 887 21.12 1.02 -8.71
CA GLY A 887 21.34 -0.39 -8.38
C GLY A 887 22.81 -0.78 -8.25
N VAL A 888 23.72 -0.17 -9.01
CA VAL A 888 25.17 -0.37 -8.90
C VAL A 888 25.76 0.41 -7.73
N GLU A 889 25.37 1.66 -7.54
CA GLU A 889 25.86 2.49 -6.43
C GLU A 889 25.40 1.97 -5.07
N HIS A 890 24.18 1.43 -4.98
CA HIS A 890 23.70 0.76 -3.78
C HIS A 890 24.50 -0.50 -3.42
N LYS A 891 25.26 -1.09 -4.37
CA LYS A 891 26.17 -2.22 -4.13
C LYS A 891 27.62 -1.78 -3.87
N SER A 892 27.89 -0.48 -3.77
CA SER A 892 29.23 0.04 -3.53
C SER A 892 29.79 -0.49 -2.19
N PRO A 893 30.91 -1.24 -2.20
CA PRO A 893 31.56 -1.68 -0.97
C PRO A 893 32.17 -0.51 -0.20
N LEU A 894 32.50 0.60 -0.88
CA LEU A 894 33.07 1.81 -0.27
C LEU A 894 32.12 2.47 0.73
N ALA A 895 30.81 2.28 0.56
CA ALA A 895 29.79 2.84 1.45
C ALA A 895 29.32 1.84 2.53
N LYS A 896 29.77 0.57 2.47
CA LYS A 896 29.25 -0.53 3.30
C LYS A 896 30.28 -1.23 4.16
N LEU A 897 31.54 -1.29 3.72
CA LEU A 897 32.59 -2.03 4.39
C LEU A 897 33.52 -1.07 5.14
N GLY A 898 33.94 -1.48 6.34
CA GLY A 898 35.00 -0.80 7.06
C GLY A 898 36.35 -0.97 6.34
N LEU A 899 37.34 -0.11 6.65
CA LEU A 899 38.69 -0.17 6.06
C LEU A 899 39.30 -1.57 6.10
N LYS A 900 39.21 -2.27 7.24
CA LYS A 900 39.76 -3.64 7.40
C LYS A 900 39.09 -4.67 6.49
N GLU A 901 37.77 -4.57 6.31
CA GLU A 901 36.97 -5.50 5.49
C GLU A 901 37.16 -5.21 4.00
N LEU A 902 37.34 -3.93 3.65
CA LEU A 902 37.63 -3.49 2.29
C LEU A 902 38.99 -4.02 1.79
N PHE A 903 40.01 -4.01 2.66
CA PHE A 903 41.34 -4.55 2.35
C PHE A 903 41.44 -6.07 2.47
N ALA A 904 40.39 -6.76 2.94
CA ALA A 904 40.32 -8.21 2.87
C ALA A 904 40.17 -8.67 1.40
N LEU A 905 40.66 -9.88 1.07
CA LEU A 905 40.59 -10.48 -0.26
C LEU A 905 39.17 -10.49 -0.87
N LYS A 906 38.15 -10.64 -0.02
CA LYS A 906 36.73 -10.57 -0.42
C LYS A 906 36.31 -9.13 -0.77
N GLY A 907 36.64 -8.16 0.08
CA GLY A 907 36.35 -6.73 -0.14
C GLY A 907 37.03 -6.18 -1.38
N LEU A 908 38.30 -6.55 -1.64
CA LEU A 908 39.04 -6.18 -2.86
C LEU A 908 38.37 -6.72 -4.13
N LYS A 909 37.88 -7.97 -4.11
CA LYS A 909 37.14 -8.56 -5.24
C LYS A 909 35.82 -7.83 -5.50
N GLU A 910 35.08 -7.49 -4.45
CA GLU A 910 33.84 -6.73 -4.55
C GLU A 910 34.09 -5.31 -5.07
N LEU A 911 35.16 -4.66 -4.61
CA LEU A 911 35.58 -3.34 -5.07
C LEU A 911 35.98 -3.38 -6.55
N LEU A 912 36.77 -4.36 -6.98
CA LEU A 912 37.14 -4.51 -8.38
C LEU A 912 35.92 -4.77 -9.26
N ALA A 913 35.02 -5.67 -8.86
CA ALA A 913 33.78 -5.95 -9.61
C ALA A 913 32.89 -4.70 -9.73
N TYR A 914 32.80 -3.90 -8.66
CA TYR A 914 32.11 -2.63 -8.66
C TYR A 914 32.76 -1.60 -9.61
N LEU A 915 34.08 -1.42 -9.54
CA LEU A 915 34.81 -0.48 -10.41
C LEU A 915 34.71 -0.88 -11.88
N VAL A 916 34.79 -2.18 -12.18
CA VAL A 916 34.59 -2.71 -13.54
C VAL A 916 33.16 -2.45 -14.02
N SER A 917 32.15 -2.74 -13.19
CA SER A 917 30.74 -2.50 -13.55
C SER A 917 30.46 -1.02 -13.79
N ARG A 918 30.99 -0.15 -12.93
CA ARG A 918 30.86 1.31 -13.06
C ARG A 918 31.58 1.83 -14.31
N GLY A 919 32.81 1.37 -14.54
CA GLY A 919 33.60 1.73 -15.72
C GLY A 919 32.90 1.29 -17.01
N PHE A 920 32.34 0.08 -17.04
CA PHE A 920 31.54 -0.44 -18.13
C PHE A 920 30.33 0.43 -18.46
N LEU A 921 29.52 0.79 -17.45
CA LEU A 921 28.35 1.65 -17.66
C LEU A 921 28.76 3.03 -18.19
N ARG A 922 29.78 3.67 -17.59
CA ARG A 922 30.27 4.99 -18.01
C ARG A 922 30.92 4.99 -19.39
N TRP A 923 31.61 3.91 -19.77
CA TRP A 923 32.24 3.80 -21.08
C TRP A 923 31.20 3.79 -22.21
N HIS A 924 30.17 2.96 -22.07
CA HIS A 924 29.06 2.90 -23.03
C HIS A 924 28.25 4.21 -23.05
N ASP A 925 28.00 4.80 -21.89
CA ASP A 925 27.34 6.10 -21.76
C ASP A 925 28.11 7.20 -22.51
N GLY A 926 29.40 7.35 -22.22
CA GLY A 926 30.24 8.33 -22.90
C GLY A 926 30.36 8.12 -24.40
N ARG A 927 30.21 6.88 -24.90
CA ARG A 927 30.25 6.57 -26.33
C ARG A 927 28.95 6.97 -27.03
N LEU A 928 27.79 6.59 -26.51
CA LEU A 928 26.49 6.96 -27.08
C LEU A 928 26.23 8.46 -26.93
N PHE A 929 26.63 9.05 -25.80
CA PHE A 929 26.48 10.49 -25.55
C PHE A 929 27.17 11.35 -26.61
N ARG A 930 28.25 10.89 -27.26
CA ARG A 930 28.92 11.66 -28.34
C ARG A 930 27.98 12.01 -29.49
N SER A 931 27.02 11.14 -29.81
CA SER A 931 26.04 11.37 -30.87
C SER A 931 25.02 12.45 -30.51
N PHE A 932 24.75 12.67 -29.21
CA PHE A 932 23.72 13.59 -28.72
C PHE A 932 24.28 14.87 -28.10
N GLY A 933 25.45 14.80 -27.45
CA GLY A 933 25.87 15.74 -26.44
C GLY A 933 26.05 17.18 -26.90
N LYS A 934 26.40 17.41 -28.17
CA LYS A 934 26.51 18.75 -28.76
C LYS A 934 25.14 19.37 -29.12
N HIS A 935 24.08 18.56 -29.11
CA HIS A 935 22.72 18.95 -29.51
C HIS A 935 21.74 19.02 -28.34
N LEU A 936 22.06 18.37 -27.22
CA LEU A 936 21.30 18.52 -25.98
C LEU A 936 21.51 19.92 -25.39
N ARG A 937 20.42 20.63 -25.14
CA ARG A 937 20.39 21.96 -24.52
C ARG A 937 20.45 21.89 -23.01
N ARG A 938 20.08 20.75 -22.44
CA ARG A 938 20.04 20.49 -20.99
C ARG A 938 21.01 19.38 -20.57
N PRO A 939 22.29 19.41 -20.96
CA PRO A 939 23.25 18.37 -20.57
C PRO A 939 23.52 18.32 -19.06
N GLU A 940 23.15 19.38 -18.32
CA GLU A 940 23.18 19.43 -16.87
C GLU A 940 22.17 18.47 -16.22
N PHE A 941 21.07 18.16 -16.92
CA PHE A 941 20.05 17.23 -16.48
C PHE A 941 20.24 15.88 -17.18
N GLY A 942 20.08 14.80 -16.44
CA GLY A 942 20.04 13.45 -17.01
C GLY A 942 21.36 12.84 -17.52
N ARG A 943 22.42 13.63 -17.72
CA ARG A 943 23.77 13.06 -17.93
C ARG A 943 24.36 12.44 -16.65
N GLY A 944 23.70 12.60 -15.50
CA GLY A 944 24.33 12.27 -14.23
C GLY A 944 25.62 13.06 -14.08
N LYS A 945 25.53 14.29 -13.58
CA LYS A 945 26.62 14.83 -12.75
C LYS A 945 26.76 13.91 -11.53
N ASP A 946 27.29 12.70 -11.75
CA ASP A 946 27.24 11.50 -10.91
C ASP A 946 25.84 11.21 -10.32
N VAL A 947 25.17 10.09 -10.66
CA VAL A 947 23.90 9.69 -9.98
C VAL A 947 24.05 9.73 -8.44
N ARG A 948 25.29 9.58 -7.95
CA ARG A 948 25.67 9.72 -6.55
C ARG A 948 25.28 11.05 -5.97
N GLU A 949 25.39 12.14 -6.73
CA GLU A 949 25.00 13.45 -6.27
C GLU A 949 23.49 13.52 -6.08
N VAL A 950 22.71 13.00 -7.03
CA VAL A 950 21.25 12.89 -6.88
C VAL A 950 20.90 12.04 -5.65
N ILE A 951 21.54 10.87 -5.49
CA ILE A 951 21.34 10.01 -4.32
C ILE A 951 21.72 10.75 -3.02
N ARG A 952 22.84 11.47 -3.01
CA ARG A 952 23.33 12.24 -1.85
C ARG A 952 22.36 13.36 -1.47
N LEU A 953 21.83 14.10 -2.45
CA LEU A 953 20.80 15.11 -2.25
C LEU A 953 19.53 14.49 -1.64
N GLY A 954 19.10 13.32 -2.13
CA GLY A 954 17.96 12.61 -1.54
C GLY A 954 18.21 12.09 -0.12
N GLN A 955 19.37 11.47 0.13
CA GLN A 955 19.75 10.90 1.42
C GLN A 955 19.87 11.95 2.54
N LYS A 956 20.13 13.21 2.21
CA LYS A 956 20.02 14.34 3.16
C LYS A 956 18.67 14.39 3.86
N HIS A 957 17.61 13.96 3.19
CA HIS A 957 16.22 14.02 3.69
C HIS A 957 15.68 12.67 4.16
N THR A 958 16.22 11.56 3.66
CA THR A 958 15.75 10.20 3.98
C THR A 958 16.75 9.36 4.77
N GLY A 959 17.92 9.87 5.12
CA GLY A 959 18.99 9.05 5.70
C GLY A 959 19.29 7.83 4.84
N GLY A 960 19.48 6.67 5.45
CA GLY A 960 19.59 5.38 4.80
C GLY A 960 18.25 4.68 4.51
N PHE A 961 17.10 5.30 4.77
CA PHE A 961 15.83 4.78 4.25
C PHE A 961 15.80 4.87 2.73
N SER A 962 15.65 3.70 2.09
CA SER A 962 15.60 3.56 0.65
C SER A 962 14.63 2.46 0.28
N ALA A 963 13.44 2.84 -0.20
CA ALA A 963 12.45 1.92 -0.77
C ALA A 963 11.93 2.45 -2.11
N GLY A 964 11.77 1.60 -3.12
CA GLY A 964 11.48 2.08 -4.48
C GLY A 964 12.58 3.02 -4.98
N GLU A 965 12.18 4.13 -5.60
CA GLU A 965 13.04 5.13 -6.26
C GLU A 965 13.47 6.27 -5.33
N GLY A 966 13.54 6.03 -4.02
CA GLY A 966 13.46 7.08 -3.00
C GLY A 966 14.47 8.21 -3.04
N PRO A 967 15.74 7.97 -2.72
CA PRO A 967 16.76 9.00 -2.79
C PRO A 967 16.84 9.66 -4.17
N LEU A 968 16.50 8.94 -5.25
CA LEU A 968 16.44 9.50 -6.60
C LEU A 968 15.29 10.50 -6.76
N THR A 969 14.12 10.22 -6.17
CA THR A 969 12.94 11.08 -6.31
C THR A 969 13.14 12.43 -5.64
N LEU A 970 13.53 12.45 -4.36
CA LEU A 970 13.79 13.70 -3.65
C LEU A 970 15.05 14.38 -4.18
N GLY A 971 16.09 13.61 -4.47
CA GLY A 971 17.33 14.11 -5.05
C GLY A 971 17.11 14.80 -6.40
N ALA A 972 16.25 14.26 -7.25
CA ALA A 972 15.90 14.87 -8.53
C ALA A 972 15.13 16.18 -8.35
N ILE A 973 14.22 16.28 -7.37
CA ILE A 973 13.52 17.54 -7.07
C ILE A 973 14.54 18.62 -6.65
N GLU A 974 15.48 18.29 -5.77
CA GLU A 974 16.54 19.21 -5.34
C GLU A 974 17.48 19.54 -6.52
N GLU A 975 17.86 18.58 -7.36
CA GLU A 975 18.64 18.80 -8.58
C GLU A 975 17.93 19.75 -9.55
N PHE A 976 16.63 19.55 -9.82
CA PHE A 976 15.81 20.43 -10.66
C PHE A 976 15.83 21.87 -10.14
N ALA A 977 15.61 22.06 -8.85
CA ALA A 977 15.70 23.37 -8.23
C ALA A 977 17.12 23.95 -8.40
N LEU A 978 18.17 23.15 -8.15
CA LEU A 978 19.56 23.60 -8.18
C LEU A 978 20.07 23.93 -9.58
N ALA A 979 19.67 23.19 -10.60
CA ALA A 979 20.08 23.37 -11.99
C ALA A 979 19.15 24.29 -12.81
N GLY A 980 18.16 24.92 -12.18
CA GLY A 980 17.45 26.07 -12.74
C GLY A 980 16.16 25.72 -13.50
N ALA A 981 15.54 24.59 -13.16
CA ALA A 981 14.14 24.36 -13.50
C ALA A 981 13.23 25.39 -12.81
N ASP A 982 12.03 25.57 -13.34
CA ASP A 982 11.05 26.56 -12.84
C ASP A 982 9.94 25.90 -12.00
N GLY A 983 9.90 24.57 -11.95
CA GLY A 983 9.05 23.77 -11.06
C GLY A 983 9.34 22.28 -11.18
N ALA A 984 8.75 21.47 -10.29
CA ALA A 984 8.86 20.01 -10.31
C ALA A 984 7.52 19.31 -10.08
N ILE A 985 7.36 18.14 -10.69
CA ILE A 985 6.25 17.21 -10.47
C ILE A 985 6.81 15.90 -9.91
N MET A 986 6.31 15.50 -8.74
CA MET A 986 6.47 14.14 -8.23
C MET A 986 5.23 13.32 -8.59
N ILE A 987 5.38 12.32 -9.47
CA ILE A 987 4.29 11.44 -9.90
C ILE A 987 4.40 10.06 -9.26
N GLY A 988 3.27 9.47 -8.87
CA GLY A 988 3.23 8.07 -8.45
C GLY A 988 1.85 7.45 -8.56
N PRO A 989 1.73 6.12 -8.46
CA PRO A 989 0.41 5.49 -8.39
C PRO A 989 -0.25 5.72 -7.03
N MET A 990 -1.58 5.79 -7.00
CA MET A 990 -2.36 5.84 -5.76
C MET A 990 -2.02 4.63 -4.88
N GLY A 991 -1.75 4.88 -3.59
CA GLY A 991 -1.32 3.85 -2.65
C GLY A 991 0.18 3.49 -2.73
N CYS A 992 0.99 4.19 -3.53
CA CYS A 992 2.44 4.00 -3.55
C CYS A 992 3.05 4.27 -2.16
N LEU A 993 3.56 3.21 -1.51
CA LEU A 993 4.04 3.30 -0.13
C LEU A 993 5.26 4.22 0.01
N PRO A 994 6.30 4.11 -0.85
CA PRO A 994 7.46 4.98 -0.74
C PRO A 994 7.15 6.43 -1.11
N ASN A 995 6.45 6.70 -2.22
CA ASN A 995 6.15 8.08 -2.64
C ASN A 995 5.34 8.86 -1.60
N THR A 996 4.46 8.21 -0.84
CA THR A 996 3.77 8.86 0.28
C THR A 996 4.73 9.30 1.39
N VAL A 997 5.82 8.56 1.65
CA VAL A 997 6.86 9.00 2.59
C VAL A 997 7.62 10.19 2.01
N TYR A 998 8.02 10.10 0.73
CA TYR A 998 8.77 11.17 0.06
C TYR A 998 7.98 12.46 -0.05
N GLU A 999 6.66 12.40 -0.30
CA GLU A 999 5.76 13.55 -0.24
C GLU A 999 5.86 14.26 1.12
N GLY A 1000 5.87 13.47 2.20
CA GLY A 1000 5.99 13.98 3.56
C GLY A 1000 7.30 14.72 3.82
N CYS A 1001 8.37 14.39 3.09
CA CYS A 1001 9.68 15.03 3.22
C CYS A 1001 9.82 16.33 2.41
N ILE A 1002 8.92 16.62 1.45
CA ILE A 1002 9.04 17.79 0.56
C ILE A 1002 9.14 19.12 1.33
N PRO A 1003 8.37 19.40 2.39
CA PRO A 1003 8.51 20.65 3.14
C PRO A 1003 9.93 20.87 3.67
N ARG A 1004 10.52 19.84 4.29
CA ARG A 1004 11.90 19.90 4.82
C ARG A 1004 12.95 19.98 3.71
N LEU A 1005 12.68 19.37 2.55
CA LEU A 1005 13.52 19.55 1.37
C LEU A 1005 13.54 21.02 0.94
N LYS A 1006 12.37 21.67 0.85
CA LYS A 1006 12.27 23.08 0.45
C LYS A 1006 12.98 24.02 1.41
N GLU A 1007 12.88 23.78 2.72
CA GLU A 1007 13.64 24.52 3.74
C GLU A 1007 15.16 24.37 3.58
N GLY A 1008 15.60 23.20 3.11
CA GLY A 1008 17.01 22.90 2.86
C GLY A 1008 17.57 23.49 1.56
N LEU A 1009 16.76 24.17 0.74
CA LEU A 1009 17.19 24.84 -0.49
C LEU A 1009 17.82 26.21 -0.18
N PRO A 1010 18.66 26.74 -1.08
CA PRO A 1010 19.14 28.12 -0.98
C PRO A 1010 17.96 29.11 -0.90
N ALA A 1011 18.11 30.22 -0.15
CA ALA A 1011 17.03 31.19 0.08
C ALA A 1011 16.37 31.70 -1.21
N ALA A 1012 17.16 31.93 -2.27
CA ALA A 1012 16.67 32.33 -3.60
C ALA A 1012 15.77 31.28 -4.31
N LYS A 1013 15.67 30.08 -3.75
CA LYS A 1013 14.94 28.91 -4.29
C LYS A 1013 13.91 28.35 -3.30
N ALA A 1014 13.70 29.00 -2.16
CA ALA A 1014 12.76 28.53 -1.13
C ALA A 1014 11.32 28.39 -1.66
N GLU A 1015 10.93 29.29 -2.59
CA GLU A 1015 9.63 29.30 -3.25
C GLU A 1015 9.51 28.34 -4.44
N PHE A 1016 10.48 27.43 -4.65
CA PHE A 1016 10.45 26.48 -5.76
C PHE A 1016 9.12 25.69 -5.80
N PRO A 1017 8.34 25.78 -6.90
CA PRO A 1017 7.05 25.09 -7.01
C PRO A 1017 7.22 23.58 -7.14
N VAL A 1018 6.55 22.81 -6.27
CA VAL A 1018 6.52 21.34 -6.33
C VAL A 1018 5.08 20.85 -6.28
N LEU A 1019 4.69 20.01 -7.24
CA LEU A 1019 3.38 19.40 -7.32
C LEU A 1019 3.47 17.88 -7.20
N THR A 1020 2.69 17.28 -6.30
CA THR A 1020 2.56 15.82 -6.20
C THR A 1020 1.29 15.33 -6.88
N ILE A 1021 1.43 14.39 -7.83
CA ILE A 1021 0.32 13.81 -8.58
C ILE A 1021 0.24 12.30 -8.33
N TYR A 1022 -0.93 11.83 -7.91
CA TYR A 1022 -1.22 10.41 -7.74
C TYR A 1022 -2.17 9.88 -8.81
N MET A 1023 -1.70 8.93 -9.61
CA MET A 1023 -2.46 8.27 -10.66
C MET A 1023 -3.20 7.05 -10.12
N SER A 1024 -4.52 6.99 -10.34
CA SER A 1024 -5.34 5.83 -10.01
C SER A 1024 -5.79 5.11 -11.27
N GLU A 1025 -6.46 3.97 -11.13
CA GLU A 1025 -7.06 3.27 -12.28
C GLU A 1025 -8.04 4.14 -13.07
N ALA A 1026 -8.67 5.18 -12.48
CA ALA A 1026 -9.51 6.07 -13.26
C ALA A 1026 -8.75 7.25 -13.91
N ARG A 1027 -7.43 7.31 -13.71
CA ARG A 1027 -6.45 8.27 -14.27
C ARG A 1027 -6.66 9.77 -13.97
N ASN A 1028 -7.87 10.21 -13.62
CA ASN A 1028 -8.22 11.56 -13.15
C ASN A 1028 -7.74 12.71 -14.04
N LEU A 1029 -7.82 12.54 -15.36
CA LEU A 1029 -7.14 13.39 -16.36
C LEU A 1029 -7.42 14.90 -16.21
N LYS A 1030 -8.66 15.30 -15.93
CA LYS A 1030 -9.00 16.73 -15.78
C LYS A 1030 -8.53 17.32 -14.45
N ASN A 1031 -8.51 16.53 -13.37
CA ASN A 1031 -7.89 16.96 -12.11
C ASN A 1031 -6.37 17.13 -12.28
N VAL A 1032 -5.72 16.18 -12.97
CA VAL A 1032 -4.31 16.29 -13.34
C VAL A 1032 -4.07 17.58 -14.12
N ARG A 1033 -4.87 17.81 -15.17
CA ARG A 1033 -4.79 19.01 -16.00
C ARG A 1033 -4.93 20.32 -15.21
N THR A 1034 -5.94 20.42 -14.35
CA THR A 1034 -6.19 21.65 -13.57
C THR A 1034 -5.03 21.94 -12.61
N ARG A 1035 -4.46 20.89 -12.01
CA ARG A 1035 -3.32 21.03 -11.09
C ARG A 1035 -2.02 21.36 -11.83
N THR A 1036 -1.80 20.82 -13.02
CA THR A 1036 -0.66 21.19 -13.86
C THR A 1036 -0.78 22.62 -14.38
N GLU A 1037 -1.99 23.11 -14.70
CA GLU A 1037 -2.23 24.51 -15.07
C GLU A 1037 -1.84 25.46 -13.92
N ALA A 1038 -2.24 25.11 -12.69
CA ALA A 1038 -1.86 25.87 -11.49
C ALA A 1038 -0.34 25.86 -11.25
N LEU A 1039 0.32 24.71 -11.40
CA LEU A 1039 1.78 24.61 -11.29
C LEU A 1039 2.47 25.48 -12.35
N LEU A 1040 2.03 25.43 -13.61
CA LEU A 1040 2.65 26.21 -14.68
C LEU A 1040 2.45 27.71 -14.49
N PHE A 1041 1.30 28.12 -13.96
CA PHE A 1041 1.08 29.51 -13.54
C PHE A 1041 2.11 29.94 -12.48
N GLN A 1042 2.27 29.15 -11.40
CA GLN A 1042 3.27 29.42 -10.36
C GLN A 1042 4.71 29.41 -10.91
N SER A 1043 5.01 28.47 -11.80
CA SER A 1043 6.33 28.32 -12.42
C SER A 1043 6.67 29.51 -13.32
N ARG A 1044 5.69 30.10 -14.01
CA ARG A 1044 5.89 31.35 -14.79
C ARG A 1044 6.20 32.53 -13.88
N GLN A 1045 5.49 32.67 -12.76
CA GLN A 1045 5.76 33.73 -11.78
C GLN A 1045 7.16 33.56 -11.19
N TYR A 1046 7.53 32.34 -10.81
CA TYR A 1046 8.85 31.99 -10.29
C TYR A 1046 9.97 32.28 -11.32
N MET A 1047 9.78 31.85 -12.58
CA MET A 1047 10.69 32.14 -13.68
C MET A 1047 10.86 33.66 -13.91
N GLY A 1048 9.76 34.42 -13.86
CA GLY A 1048 9.76 35.87 -14.02
C GLY A 1048 10.54 36.58 -12.92
N ALA A 1049 10.29 36.24 -11.65
CA ALA A 1049 11.01 36.80 -10.51
C ALA A 1049 12.52 36.52 -10.60
N ARG A 1050 12.89 35.26 -10.85
CA ARG A 1050 14.30 34.84 -11.00
C ARG A 1050 15.03 35.62 -12.11
N ARG A 1051 14.36 35.90 -13.22
CA ARG A 1051 14.93 36.68 -14.33
C ARG A 1051 15.07 38.15 -14.00
N ALA A 1052 14.10 38.73 -13.30
CA ALA A 1052 14.18 40.10 -12.82
C ALA A 1052 15.36 40.28 -11.84
N ASP A 1053 15.58 39.32 -10.93
CA ASP A 1053 16.70 39.34 -9.99
C ASP A 1053 18.05 39.15 -10.70
N ALA A 1054 18.13 38.25 -11.69
CA ALA A 1054 19.32 38.09 -12.53
C ALA A 1054 19.65 39.38 -13.32
N ALA A 1055 18.64 40.08 -13.83
CA ALA A 1055 18.82 41.36 -14.53
C ALA A 1055 19.30 42.47 -13.57
N ARG A 1056 18.79 42.52 -12.33
CA ARG A 1056 19.21 43.50 -11.30
C ARG A 1056 20.65 43.27 -10.83
N SER A 1057 21.08 42.01 -10.73
CA SER A 1057 22.43 41.64 -10.29
C SER A 1057 23.51 41.80 -11.37
N GLN A 1058 23.13 42.03 -12.64
CA GLN A 1058 24.04 42.35 -13.74
C GLN A 1058 24.23 43.85 -13.97
N VAL A 1059 23.54 44.71 -13.22
CA VAL A 1059 23.83 46.16 -13.21
C VAL A 1059 25.06 46.38 -12.31
N PRO A 1060 26.19 46.90 -12.82
CA PRO A 1060 27.32 47.24 -11.98
C PRO A 1060 26.86 48.23 -10.91
N ALA A 1061 27.22 48.00 -9.65
CA ALA A 1061 27.01 48.98 -8.59
C ALA A 1061 27.64 50.31 -9.06
N ARG A 1062 26.79 51.32 -9.26
CA ARG A 1062 27.20 52.67 -9.64
C ARG A 1062 27.67 53.43 -8.43
#